data_AF-A0A942BUG9-F1
#
_entry.id   AF-A0A942BUG9-F1
#
_cell.length_a   1.000
_cell.length_b   1.000
_cell.length_c   1.000
_cell.angle_alpha   90.00
_cell.angle_beta   90.00
_cell.angle_gamma   90.00
#
_symmetry.space_group_name_H-M   'P 1'
#
loop_
_entity.id
_entity.type
_entity.pdbx_description
1 polymer ?
#
loop_
_entity_poly.entity_id
_entity_poly.type
_entity_poly.pdbx_seq_one_letter_code
_entity_poly.pdbx_strand_id
1 'polypeptide(L)'
;MLSFYRFGEFELDVKEEILSRDGKILPINRRAFQVLLQLVERAGETVTKEEFFEAVWDNAFVEENNLSVAAAALRKALDDDPKQPRFIATVPRKGYKFVGEVTIAAENVAVASASTLASEETLVDPAESERPDPQNIGASIAATPSFFRTRKILVVAVGFGVLLVLIATGFKYFGPTTFSGSVSNAFPSAKPAYESIAVLPFKYAELDDEYLADGFTESLTSELSRMQGIRVIGQDSASKFKGDDVNLGEAAEKLNVQALLTGKFRRENDRIVLSIELTKTDGVASVWRADYDLAENNAGNVQSMLFRDVAATLRLPFEHTRPEPPKPDPQAYLLYLKAKYYWNRRSDGSSTNSFDKPIDLYKQALDIDPTFARAYVGIANVYSQANNSKYVPKTIQQRFEIVNGYLAKALEIDPGLSDAHATMGLTDLYLSHRPQWQKAEDSFRRALAIDPNNANARHWLAEYLALTGRYDESLAEYDRAIAVEPLSMAVRGDRCYAIWFSGRVNEAVTCMEAVREMDPTFKRTYWYLFGIYITANRFADAVEVFRLIENETPAYRPFAEEDYAAFKKALKMADPQAEFWKVYFHIFTRDKSEWLLAFAYAQTGENDKAFAELDKVIEAGGGILAYLPSLPLYKPLHNDIRWKVIRTRVGLDQ
;
A
#
# COMPACT_ATOMS: atom_id res chain seq x y z
N MET A 1 -6.53 42.31 -15.38
CA MET A 1 -6.61 42.71 -13.95
C MET A 1 -5.39 43.57 -13.65
N LEU A 2 -5.18 43.99 -12.41
CA LEU A 2 -3.91 44.60 -11.99
C LEU A 2 -2.93 43.44 -11.73
N SER A 3 -1.79 43.43 -12.43
CA SER A 3 -0.88 42.28 -12.41
C SER A 3 0.19 42.38 -11.32
N PHE A 4 0.59 43.61 -10.95
CA PHE A 4 1.72 43.86 -10.04
C PHE A 4 1.41 44.93 -8.98
N TYR A 5 1.76 44.62 -7.73
CA TYR A 5 1.88 45.59 -6.64
C TYR A 5 3.36 45.80 -6.29
N ARG A 6 3.78 47.05 -6.07
CA ARG A 6 5.13 47.42 -5.66
C ARG A 6 5.11 48.16 -4.33
N PHE A 7 6.01 47.80 -3.42
CA PHE A 7 6.18 48.50 -2.14
C PHE A 7 7.64 48.49 -1.70
N GLY A 8 8.24 49.67 -1.58
CA GLY A 8 9.68 49.81 -1.31
C GLY A 8 10.54 49.13 -2.39
N GLU A 9 11.23 48.07 -2.00
CA GLU A 9 12.14 47.25 -2.83
C GLU A 9 11.51 45.93 -3.30
N PHE A 10 10.22 45.72 -3.01
CA PHE A 10 9.49 44.48 -3.30
C PHE A 10 8.48 44.64 -4.43
N GLU A 11 8.34 43.58 -5.22
CA GLU A 11 7.31 43.44 -6.26
C GLU A 11 6.55 42.12 -6.05
N LEU A 12 5.21 42.21 -6.06
CA LEU A 12 4.26 41.13 -5.87
C LEU A 12 3.51 40.90 -7.18
N ASP A 13 3.82 39.79 -7.87
CA ASP A 13 3.10 39.31 -9.06
C ASP A 13 1.89 38.49 -8.61
N VAL A 14 0.69 38.99 -8.93
CA VAL A 14 -0.58 38.39 -8.54
C VAL A 14 -0.94 37.16 -9.41
N LYS A 15 -0.40 37.09 -10.63
CA LYS A 15 -0.71 36.05 -11.62
C LYS A 15 0.16 34.81 -11.44
N GLU A 16 1.45 35.00 -11.14
CA GLU A 16 2.42 33.91 -10.94
C GLU A 16 2.60 33.53 -9.45
N GLU A 17 1.85 34.17 -8.54
CA GLU A 17 1.97 34.05 -7.07
C GLU A 17 3.41 34.26 -6.52
N ILE A 18 4.16 35.20 -7.12
CA ILE A 18 5.57 35.47 -6.78
C ILE A 18 5.71 36.76 -5.97
N LEU A 19 6.45 36.69 -4.86
CA LEU A 19 7.09 37.85 -4.22
C LEU A 19 8.55 37.91 -4.66
N SER A 20 9.02 39.08 -5.07
CA SER A 20 10.44 39.34 -5.35
C SER A 20 10.97 40.58 -4.63
N ARG A 21 12.30 40.65 -4.46
CA ARG A 21 13.07 41.81 -3.99
C ARG A 21 14.19 42.07 -4.98
N ASP A 22 14.26 43.27 -5.54
CA ASP A 22 15.22 43.65 -6.59
C ASP A 22 15.31 42.63 -7.74
N GLY A 23 14.18 42.07 -8.17
CA GLY A 23 14.08 41.05 -9.22
C GLY A 23 14.48 39.63 -8.81
N LYS A 24 14.79 39.36 -7.53
CA LYS A 24 15.05 38.01 -7.01
C LYS A 24 13.83 37.47 -6.27
N ILE A 25 13.34 36.30 -6.67
CA ILE A 25 12.21 35.61 -6.02
C ILE A 25 12.55 35.30 -4.56
N LEU A 26 11.63 35.61 -3.65
CA LEU A 26 11.73 35.29 -2.22
C LEU A 26 10.87 34.06 -1.90
N PRO A 27 11.41 33.02 -1.24
CA PRO A 27 10.66 31.81 -0.93
C PRO A 27 9.68 32.06 0.22
N ILE A 28 8.42 32.35 -0.12
CA ILE A 28 7.28 32.35 0.80
C ILE A 28 6.29 31.24 0.40
N ASN A 29 5.56 30.70 1.39
CA ASN A 29 4.52 29.71 1.10
C ASN A 29 3.22 30.38 0.64
N ARG A 30 2.35 29.62 -0.04
CA ARG A 30 1.10 30.13 -0.64
C ARG A 30 0.19 30.86 0.35
N ARG A 31 0.06 30.37 1.59
CA ARG A 31 -0.76 31.01 2.63
C ARG A 31 -0.16 32.36 3.06
N ALA A 32 1.16 32.46 3.17
CA ALA A 32 1.84 33.72 3.41
C ALA A 32 1.66 34.69 2.23
N PHE A 33 1.78 34.23 0.97
CA PHE A 33 1.49 35.04 -0.21
C PHE A 33 0.06 35.61 -0.17
N GLN A 34 -0.96 34.79 0.08
CA GLN A 34 -2.35 35.22 0.11
C GLN A 34 -2.66 36.18 1.29
N VAL A 35 -2.04 36.00 2.46
CA VAL A 35 -2.09 36.98 3.57
C VAL A 35 -1.43 38.31 3.19
N LEU A 36 -0.30 38.28 2.46
CA LEU A 36 0.36 39.48 1.97
C LEU A 36 -0.47 40.19 0.90
N LEU A 37 -1.10 39.45 -0.01
CA LEU A 37 -2.00 40.01 -1.03
C LEU A 37 -3.17 40.75 -0.38
N GLN A 38 -3.90 40.12 0.57
CA GLN A 38 -4.99 40.80 1.29
C GLN A 38 -4.53 42.04 2.08
N LEU A 39 -3.30 42.05 2.59
CA LEU A 39 -2.70 43.23 3.24
C LEU A 39 -2.37 44.36 2.25
N VAL A 40 -1.86 44.03 1.07
CA VAL A 40 -1.39 44.98 0.05
C VAL A 40 -2.55 45.52 -0.80
N GLU A 41 -3.57 44.71 -1.10
CA GLU A 41 -4.82 45.16 -1.72
C GLU A 41 -5.56 46.19 -0.86
N ARG A 42 -5.53 46.02 0.47
CA ARG A 42 -6.18 46.89 1.46
C ARG A 42 -5.17 47.77 2.21
N ALA A 43 -4.14 48.23 1.52
CA ALA A 43 -3.06 49.00 2.12
C ALA A 43 -3.57 50.26 2.84
N GLY A 44 -3.14 50.46 4.09
CA GLY A 44 -3.66 51.52 4.95
C GLY A 44 -4.91 51.16 5.78
N GLU A 45 -5.60 50.05 5.49
CA GLU A 45 -6.73 49.57 6.29
C GLU A 45 -6.29 48.53 7.35
N THR A 46 -7.21 48.07 8.20
CA THR A 46 -6.95 46.98 9.17
C THR A 46 -7.82 45.79 8.81
N VAL A 47 -7.19 44.75 8.28
CA VAL A 47 -7.85 43.47 8.00
C VAL A 47 -7.97 42.70 9.31
N THR A 48 -9.17 42.26 9.67
CA THR A 48 -9.40 41.53 10.92
C THR A 48 -8.98 40.07 10.80
N LYS A 49 -8.83 39.38 11.93
CA LYS A 49 -8.57 37.93 11.96
C LYS A 49 -9.63 37.16 11.16
N GLU A 50 -10.89 37.53 11.36
CA GLU A 50 -12.06 36.89 10.77
C GLU A 50 -12.03 37.02 9.24
N GLU A 51 -11.73 38.23 8.72
CA GLU A 51 -11.56 38.46 7.29
C GLU A 51 -10.40 37.66 6.67
N PHE A 52 -9.29 37.48 7.40
CA PHE A 52 -8.21 36.59 6.94
C PHE A 52 -8.66 35.12 6.89
N PHE A 53 -9.40 34.63 7.89
CA PHE A 53 -9.89 33.25 7.92
C PHE A 53 -10.94 32.98 6.84
N GLU A 54 -11.81 33.95 6.54
CA GLU A 54 -12.75 33.86 5.42
C GLU A 54 -12.01 33.89 4.07
N ALA A 55 -11.14 34.88 3.83
CA ALA A 55 -10.51 35.08 2.52
C ALA A 55 -9.36 34.11 2.17
N VAL A 56 -8.68 33.53 3.17
CA VAL A 56 -7.46 32.70 2.96
C VAL A 56 -7.63 31.25 3.45
N TRP A 57 -8.67 30.95 4.25
CA TRP A 57 -8.89 29.61 4.84
C TRP A 57 -10.32 29.05 4.67
N ASP A 58 -11.23 29.76 3.97
CA ASP A 58 -12.54 29.26 3.50
C ASP A 58 -13.34 28.46 4.55
N ASN A 59 -13.48 29.04 5.76
CA ASN A 59 -14.16 28.46 6.92
C ASN A 59 -13.65 27.09 7.42
N ALA A 60 -12.44 26.67 7.04
CA ALA A 60 -11.78 25.55 7.70
C ALA A 60 -11.54 25.83 9.20
N PHE A 61 -11.70 24.83 10.07
CA PHE A 61 -11.36 24.92 11.49
C PHE A 61 -9.83 25.03 11.65
N VAL A 62 -9.33 26.26 11.73
CA VAL A 62 -7.90 26.60 11.78
C VAL A 62 -7.60 27.37 13.06
N GLU A 63 -6.59 26.94 13.81
CA GLU A 63 -6.18 27.61 15.05
C GLU A 63 -5.64 29.03 14.79
N GLU A 64 -5.94 30.00 15.67
CA GLU A 64 -5.49 31.39 15.55
C GLU A 64 -3.98 31.55 15.30
N ASN A 65 -3.18 30.62 15.83
CA ASN A 65 -1.72 30.64 15.75
C ASN A 65 -1.20 30.66 14.30
N ASN A 66 -1.95 30.09 13.36
CA ASN A 66 -1.57 30.03 11.94
C ASN A 66 -1.39 31.42 11.32
N LEU A 67 -2.23 32.40 11.69
CA LEU A 67 -2.14 33.76 11.18
C LEU A 67 -0.92 34.50 11.77
N SER A 68 -0.57 34.24 13.03
CA SER A 68 0.70 34.76 13.62
C SER A 68 1.94 34.11 13.01
N VAL A 69 1.90 32.82 12.66
CA VAL A 69 2.99 32.15 11.93
C VAL A 69 3.16 32.75 10.52
N ALA A 70 2.07 32.97 9.79
CA ALA A 70 2.09 33.63 8.49
C ALA A 70 2.67 35.07 8.58
N ALA A 71 2.19 35.87 9.54
CA ALA A 71 2.70 37.22 9.75
C ALA A 71 4.19 37.24 10.17
N ALA A 72 4.66 36.25 10.94
CA ALA A 72 6.07 36.13 11.31
C ALA A 72 6.94 35.71 10.10
N ALA A 73 6.46 34.79 9.26
CA ALA A 73 7.15 34.41 8.03
C ALA A 73 7.26 35.58 7.03
N LEU A 74 6.18 36.35 6.86
CA LEU A 74 6.18 37.55 6.03
C LEU A 74 7.15 38.61 6.54
N ARG A 75 7.15 38.92 7.85
CA ARG A 75 8.12 39.88 8.41
C ARG A 75 9.57 39.44 8.21
N LYS A 76 9.86 38.13 8.29
CA LYS A 76 11.19 37.59 7.98
C LYS A 76 11.55 37.72 6.49
N ALA A 77 10.59 37.58 5.58
CA ALA A 77 10.82 37.76 4.14
C ALA A 77 10.98 39.24 3.74
N LEU A 78 10.26 40.13 4.42
CA LEU A 78 10.26 41.58 4.16
C LEU A 78 11.29 42.38 4.96
N ASP A 79 12.07 41.72 5.83
CA ASP A 79 13.08 42.35 6.70
C ASP A 79 12.46 43.42 7.65
N ASP A 80 11.30 43.09 8.23
CA ASP A 80 10.38 44.01 8.92
C ASP A 80 10.33 43.76 10.44
N ASP A 81 10.74 44.73 11.27
CA ASP A 81 10.74 44.58 12.74
C ASP A 81 9.31 44.73 13.30
N PRO A 82 8.72 43.72 13.99
CA PRO A 82 7.41 43.85 14.63
C PRO A 82 7.32 44.95 15.70
N LYS A 83 8.43 45.51 16.18
CA LYS A 83 8.48 46.66 17.10
C LYS A 83 8.57 48.02 16.39
N GLN A 84 9.05 48.06 15.16
CA GLN A 84 9.15 49.25 14.31
C GLN A 84 8.73 48.90 12.86
N PRO A 85 7.45 48.55 12.64
CA PRO A 85 7.02 47.98 11.37
C PRO A 85 7.09 49.02 10.24
N ARG A 86 7.87 48.70 9.21
CA ARG A 86 7.95 49.38 7.91
C ARG A 86 6.84 48.90 6.97
N PHE A 87 6.40 47.65 7.11
CA PHE A 87 5.40 47.04 6.24
C PHE A 87 4.17 46.48 6.97
N ILE A 88 4.33 45.60 7.97
CA ILE A 88 3.21 44.88 8.59
C ILE A 88 3.06 45.28 10.06
N ALA A 89 2.10 46.14 10.38
CA ALA A 89 1.75 46.52 11.74
C ALA A 89 0.74 45.53 12.35
N THR A 90 0.99 45.09 13.59
CA THR A 90 0.00 44.34 14.39
C THR A 90 -1.00 45.31 15.02
N VAL A 91 -2.30 45.08 14.85
CA VAL A 91 -3.36 45.85 15.52
C VAL A 91 -3.93 45.02 16.68
N PRO A 92 -3.62 45.35 17.96
CA PRO A 92 -3.93 44.49 19.09
C PRO A 92 -5.41 44.09 19.19
N ARG A 93 -5.66 42.78 19.31
CA ARG A 93 -6.99 42.16 19.38
C ARG A 93 -7.91 42.42 18.17
N LYS A 94 -7.38 42.84 17.02
CA LYS A 94 -8.14 42.99 15.76
C LYS A 94 -7.56 42.21 14.61
N GLY A 95 -6.27 42.37 14.32
CA GLY A 95 -5.65 41.76 13.14
C GLY A 95 -4.37 42.49 12.74
N TYR A 96 -4.20 42.73 11.44
CA TYR A 96 -2.99 43.32 10.86
C TYR A 96 -3.33 44.46 9.89
N LYS A 97 -2.40 45.39 9.74
CA LYS A 97 -2.49 46.52 8.83
C LYS A 97 -1.19 46.64 8.03
N PHE A 98 -1.31 46.82 6.72
CA PHE A 98 -0.17 47.22 5.90
C PHE A 98 0.07 48.73 6.06
N VAL A 99 1.32 49.10 6.36
CA VAL A 99 1.74 50.50 6.61
C VAL A 99 2.76 51.02 5.60
N GLY A 100 3.25 50.17 4.70
CA GLY A 100 4.08 50.59 3.58
C GLY A 100 3.25 51.29 2.49
N GLU A 101 3.88 52.20 1.75
CA GLU A 101 3.29 52.80 0.55
C GLU A 101 3.27 51.79 -0.60
N VAL A 102 2.10 51.61 -1.22
CA VAL A 102 1.86 50.64 -2.30
C VAL A 102 1.59 51.38 -3.61
N THR A 103 2.40 51.10 -4.63
CA THR A 103 2.18 51.56 -6.01
C THR A 103 1.67 50.40 -6.84
N ILE A 104 0.61 50.65 -7.62
CA ILE A 104 0.01 49.67 -8.53
C ILE A 104 0.58 49.90 -9.93
N ALA A 105 1.09 48.85 -10.57
CA ALA A 105 1.62 48.93 -11.94
C ALA A 105 0.70 48.20 -12.93
N ALA A 106 0.29 48.92 -13.98
CA ALA A 106 -0.34 48.34 -15.16
C ALA A 106 0.73 47.82 -16.14
N GLU A 107 0.38 46.78 -16.88
CA GLU A 107 1.25 46.06 -17.81
C GLU A 107 1.65 46.93 -19.01
N ASN A 108 2.87 47.48 -18.98
CA ASN A 108 3.43 48.30 -20.06
C ASN A 108 4.24 47.44 -21.05
N VAL A 109 3.64 47.13 -22.20
CA VAL A 109 4.33 46.51 -23.33
C VAL A 109 5.32 47.52 -23.94
N ALA A 110 6.62 47.26 -23.80
CA ALA A 110 7.69 48.06 -24.38
C ALA A 110 8.51 47.23 -25.39
N VAL A 111 8.37 47.54 -26.68
CA VAL A 111 9.13 46.90 -27.77
C VAL A 111 10.53 47.52 -27.87
N ALA A 112 11.56 46.68 -27.97
CA ALA A 112 12.92 47.09 -28.29
C ALA A 112 13.57 46.14 -29.30
N SER A 113 13.44 46.47 -30.59
CA SER A 113 14.07 45.74 -31.70
C SER A 113 15.21 46.56 -32.30
N ALA A 114 16.38 45.93 -32.53
CA ALA A 114 17.11 45.90 -33.82
C ALA A 114 18.65 45.79 -33.67
N SER A 115 19.27 45.03 -34.59
CA SER A 115 20.69 45.10 -35.00
C SER A 115 21.78 44.77 -33.96
N THR A 116 22.93 44.18 -34.27
CA THR A 116 23.50 43.49 -35.47
C THR A 116 24.65 42.59 -34.94
N LEU A 117 25.21 41.56 -35.59
CA LEU A 117 25.76 41.42 -36.95
C LEU A 117 26.05 39.91 -37.20
N ALA A 118 26.51 39.51 -38.40
CA ALA A 118 26.78 38.10 -38.74
C ALA A 118 28.19 37.85 -39.31
N SER A 119 28.79 36.71 -38.94
CA SER A 119 30.00 36.05 -39.51
C SER A 119 30.30 34.79 -38.65
N GLU A 120 30.85 33.67 -39.13
CA GLU A 120 31.05 33.15 -40.49
C GLU A 120 31.26 31.62 -40.41
N GLU A 121 31.11 30.87 -41.50
CA GLU A 121 31.42 29.42 -41.55
C GLU A 121 32.91 29.16 -41.87
N THR A 122 33.49 28.07 -41.35
CA THR A 122 34.59 27.35 -42.06
C THR A 122 34.77 25.90 -41.55
N LEU A 123 35.56 25.09 -42.27
CA LEU A 123 35.45 23.63 -42.32
C LEU A 123 36.77 22.88 -42.03
N VAL A 124 36.68 21.80 -41.25
CA VAL A 124 37.16 20.42 -41.53
C VAL A 124 38.67 20.09 -41.67
N ASP A 125 39.16 19.22 -40.76
CA ASP A 125 40.23 18.17 -40.88
C ASP A 125 41.72 18.53 -41.17
N PRO A 126 42.67 17.56 -41.11
CA PRO A 126 42.88 16.53 -40.08
C PRO A 126 44.37 16.29 -39.71
N ALA A 127 44.63 15.52 -38.62
CA ALA A 127 45.76 14.57 -38.43
C ALA A 127 45.85 14.12 -36.96
N GLU A 128 46.62 13.10 -36.54
CA GLU A 128 46.88 11.71 -36.96
C GLU A 128 47.89 11.13 -35.91
N SER A 129 48.07 9.81 -35.83
CA SER A 129 48.99 9.08 -34.92
C SER A 129 48.59 9.06 -33.43
N GLU A 130 48.85 8.02 -32.64
CA GLU A 130 49.29 6.66 -32.98
C GLU A 130 48.84 5.66 -31.88
N ARG A 131 48.79 4.37 -32.21
CA ARG A 131 48.80 3.26 -31.24
C ARG A 131 50.03 2.40 -31.49
N PRO A 132 50.57 1.76 -30.44
CA PRO A 132 50.88 0.33 -30.59
C PRO A 132 50.22 -0.54 -29.51
N ASP A 133 50.09 -1.83 -29.85
CA ASP A 133 49.60 -2.92 -28.99
C ASP A 133 50.76 -3.94 -28.75
N PRO A 134 50.62 -5.24 -28.42
CA PRO A 134 51.10 -5.71 -27.12
C PRO A 134 52.18 -6.82 -27.21
N GLN A 135 52.31 -7.59 -26.11
CA GLN A 135 52.94 -8.92 -25.94
C GLN A 135 54.41 -8.98 -25.44
N ASN A 136 54.60 -9.65 -24.28
CA ASN A 136 55.24 -10.97 -24.16
C ASN A 136 54.93 -11.52 -22.73
N ILE A 137 54.39 -12.72 -22.54
CA ILE A 137 55.02 -14.07 -22.62
C ILE A 137 56.09 -14.29 -21.54
N GLY A 138 55.87 -15.29 -20.68
CA GLY A 138 56.84 -15.79 -19.70
C GLY A 138 56.22 -16.76 -18.69
N ALA A 139 56.43 -18.08 -18.83
CA ALA A 139 55.85 -19.11 -17.98
C ALA A 139 56.87 -20.15 -17.50
N SER A 140 56.78 -20.57 -16.24
CA SER A 140 57.38 -21.79 -15.65
C SER A 140 56.68 -22.03 -14.30
N ILE A 141 56.00 -23.13 -13.95
CA ILE A 141 56.22 -24.59 -14.07
C ILE A 141 56.92 -25.21 -12.82
N ALA A 142 56.05 -25.73 -11.93
CA ALA A 142 56.11 -27.00 -11.19
C ALA A 142 57.02 -27.26 -9.95
N ALA A 143 56.49 -28.20 -9.13
CA ALA A 143 57.14 -29.23 -8.31
C ALA A 143 57.26 -29.06 -6.75
N THR A 144 56.79 -30.10 -6.07
CA THR A 144 56.94 -30.50 -4.64
C THR A 144 57.95 -31.70 -4.58
N PRO A 145 58.16 -32.55 -3.53
CA PRO A 145 57.44 -32.76 -2.24
C PRO A 145 58.27 -33.22 -0.98
N SER A 146 57.57 -33.71 0.05
CA SER A 146 57.98 -34.70 1.10
C SER A 146 58.72 -34.17 2.37
N PHE A 147 58.16 -34.31 3.60
CA PHE A 147 58.15 -35.45 4.58
C PHE A 147 59.45 -35.65 5.38
N PHE A 148 59.48 -35.96 6.70
CA PHE A 148 58.44 -36.14 7.76
C PHE A 148 58.62 -35.04 8.88
N ARG A 149 58.53 -35.15 10.23
CA ARG A 149 58.24 -36.15 11.32
C ARG A 149 58.01 -35.33 12.64
N THR A 150 57.52 -35.74 13.84
CA THR A 150 57.33 -37.03 14.57
C THR A 150 56.26 -36.88 15.70
N ARG A 151 55.51 -37.96 16.04
CA ARG A 151 54.82 -38.42 17.30
C ARG A 151 54.54 -37.44 18.50
N LYS A 152 53.51 -37.60 19.36
CA LYS A 152 52.31 -38.49 19.50
C LYS A 152 51.47 -38.03 20.73
N ILE A 153 50.12 -38.05 20.66
CA ILE A 153 49.19 -38.54 21.73
C ILE A 153 47.97 -39.19 21.03
N LEU A 154 47.29 -40.14 21.68
CA LEU A 154 46.17 -40.97 21.20
C LEU A 154 45.37 -41.47 22.45
N VAL A 155 44.10 -41.89 22.42
CA VAL A 155 43.17 -42.25 21.31
C VAL A 155 41.74 -41.76 21.64
N VAL A 156 41.06 -41.03 20.74
CA VAL A 156 39.58 -40.83 20.76
C VAL A 156 39.01 -40.65 19.34
N ALA A 157 39.64 -39.84 18.49
CA ALA A 157 39.06 -39.35 17.23
C ALA A 157 38.77 -40.39 16.12
N VAL A 158 39.27 -41.63 16.23
CA VAL A 158 39.24 -42.62 15.13
C VAL A 158 37.83 -43.11 14.80
N GLY A 159 36.96 -43.27 15.80
CA GLY A 159 35.57 -43.72 15.57
C GLY A 159 34.74 -42.71 14.78
N PHE A 160 34.92 -41.42 15.05
CA PHE A 160 34.15 -40.35 14.40
C PHE A 160 34.57 -40.13 12.93
N GLY A 161 35.86 -40.27 12.63
CA GLY A 161 36.38 -40.14 11.27
C GLY A 161 35.84 -41.20 10.30
N VAL A 162 35.73 -42.46 10.75
CA VAL A 162 35.19 -43.55 9.91
C VAL A 162 33.69 -43.33 9.63
N LEU A 163 32.92 -42.90 10.63
CA LEU A 163 31.50 -42.61 10.46
C LEU A 163 31.27 -41.45 9.47
N LEU A 164 32.04 -40.36 9.58
CA LEU A 164 31.94 -39.23 8.65
C LEU A 164 32.34 -39.60 7.21
N VAL A 165 33.36 -40.43 7.02
CA VAL A 165 33.75 -40.92 5.67
C VAL A 165 32.67 -41.82 5.07
N LEU A 166 32.02 -42.69 5.87
CA LEU A 166 30.92 -43.53 5.39
C LEU A 166 29.69 -42.70 5.02
N ILE A 167 29.31 -41.71 5.82
CA ILE A 167 28.21 -40.78 5.51
C ILE A 167 28.50 -39.98 4.24
N ALA A 168 29.71 -39.41 4.11
CA ALA A 168 30.12 -38.65 2.94
C ALA A 168 30.18 -39.52 1.66
N THR A 169 30.55 -40.79 1.79
CA THR A 169 30.55 -41.75 0.66
C THR A 169 29.13 -42.18 0.29
N GLY A 170 28.25 -42.41 1.26
CA GLY A 170 26.83 -42.72 1.03
C GLY A 170 26.12 -41.60 0.26
N PHE A 171 26.29 -40.34 0.68
CA PHE A 171 25.75 -39.17 -0.02
C PHE A 171 26.25 -39.06 -1.47
N LYS A 172 27.47 -39.51 -1.75
CA LYS A 172 28.10 -39.43 -3.08
C LYS A 172 27.59 -40.50 -4.08
N TYR A 173 26.95 -41.56 -3.61
CA TYR A 173 26.44 -42.66 -4.46
C TYR A 173 24.92 -42.89 -4.37
N PHE A 174 24.25 -42.39 -3.32
CA PHE A 174 22.81 -42.58 -3.09
C PHE A 174 22.05 -41.29 -2.70
N GLY A 175 22.67 -40.11 -2.86
CA GLY A 175 21.94 -38.84 -2.76
C GLY A 175 20.92 -38.70 -3.91
N PRO A 176 19.76 -38.05 -3.70
CA PRO A 176 18.78 -37.83 -4.75
C PRO A 176 19.37 -36.97 -5.88
N THR A 177 19.09 -37.33 -7.13
CA THR A 177 19.66 -36.69 -8.32
C THR A 177 19.10 -35.28 -8.52
N THR A 178 19.72 -34.29 -7.90
CA THR A 178 19.44 -32.87 -8.17
C THR A 178 19.98 -32.48 -9.53
N PHE A 179 19.13 -31.79 -10.31
CA PHE A 179 19.41 -31.39 -11.68
C PHE A 179 20.45 -30.25 -11.70
N SER A 180 21.73 -30.60 -11.83
CA SER A 180 22.82 -29.63 -11.95
C SER A 180 22.87 -29.05 -13.37
N GLY A 181 21.95 -28.11 -13.64
CA GLY A 181 22.11 -27.18 -14.75
C GLY A 181 23.35 -26.32 -14.54
N SER A 182 24.12 -26.08 -15.61
CA SER A 182 25.34 -25.27 -15.55
C SER A 182 25.02 -23.81 -15.25
N VAL A 183 25.12 -23.41 -13.98
CA VAL A 183 25.03 -21.99 -13.58
C VAL A 183 26.23 -21.25 -14.15
N SER A 184 26.00 -20.51 -15.24
CA SER A 184 26.97 -19.60 -15.84
C SER A 184 27.37 -18.51 -14.84
N ASN A 185 28.68 -18.32 -14.68
CA ASN A 185 29.35 -17.26 -13.90
C ASN A 185 28.43 -16.17 -13.34
N ALA A 186 28.06 -16.30 -12.06
CA ALA A 186 27.39 -15.22 -11.34
C ALA A 186 28.33 -14.00 -11.28
N PHE A 187 27.92 -12.90 -11.90
CA PHE A 187 28.56 -11.60 -11.67
C PHE A 187 28.41 -11.23 -10.18
N PRO A 188 29.38 -10.54 -9.58
CA PRO A 188 29.25 -10.10 -8.19
C PRO A 188 28.09 -9.11 -8.08
N SER A 189 26.97 -9.56 -7.51
CA SER A 189 25.78 -8.71 -7.28
C SER A 189 26.19 -7.46 -6.53
N ALA A 190 26.06 -6.30 -7.17
CA ALA A 190 26.17 -5.03 -6.48
C ALA A 190 25.08 -4.98 -5.40
N LYS A 191 25.43 -4.55 -4.18
CA LYS A 191 24.41 -4.23 -3.20
C LYS A 191 23.57 -3.05 -3.71
N PRO A 192 22.23 -3.08 -3.55
CA PRO A 192 21.37 -1.93 -3.81
C PRO A 192 21.91 -0.66 -3.15
N ALA A 193 21.68 0.49 -3.79
CA ALA A 193 22.02 1.79 -3.22
C ALA A 193 21.14 2.16 -2.02
N TYR A 194 19.97 1.53 -1.91
CA TYR A 194 18.96 1.72 -0.87
C TYR A 194 18.31 0.38 -0.53
N GLU A 195 18.09 0.13 0.76
CA GLU A 195 17.42 -1.07 1.27
C GLU A 195 15.89 -0.90 1.34
N SER A 196 15.38 0.34 1.26
CA SER A 196 13.94 0.61 1.23
C SER A 196 13.54 1.91 0.52
N ILE A 197 12.38 1.85 -0.16
CA ILE A 197 11.81 2.95 -0.95
C ILE A 197 10.28 3.00 -0.80
N ALA A 198 9.70 4.20 -0.87
CA ALA A 198 8.28 4.38 -1.18
C ALA A 198 8.11 5.19 -2.47
N VAL A 199 7.17 4.77 -3.32
CA VAL A 199 6.66 5.61 -4.42
C VAL A 199 5.43 6.34 -3.87
N LEU A 200 5.52 7.66 -3.70
CA LEU A 200 4.40 8.46 -3.20
C LEU A 200 3.43 8.77 -4.35
N PRO A 201 2.12 8.92 -4.08
CA PRO A 201 1.11 9.30 -5.07
C PRO A 201 1.55 10.47 -5.93
N PHE A 202 1.64 10.24 -7.25
CA PHE A 202 2.05 11.27 -8.18
C PHE A 202 1.04 12.43 -8.18
N LYS A 203 1.57 13.66 -8.27
CA LYS A 203 0.80 14.89 -8.34
C LYS A 203 0.27 15.10 -9.77
N TYR A 204 -0.82 15.84 -9.90
CA TYR A 204 -1.45 16.18 -11.18
C TYR A 204 -2.02 17.60 -11.09
N ALA A 205 -2.25 18.25 -12.24
CA ALA A 205 -2.84 19.59 -12.31
C ALA A 205 -4.36 19.56 -12.56
N GLU A 206 -4.83 18.62 -13.38
CA GLU A 206 -6.24 18.50 -13.78
C GLU A 206 -6.85 17.20 -13.22
N LEU A 207 -8.10 17.25 -12.76
CA LEU A 207 -8.78 16.08 -12.16
C LEU A 207 -8.90 14.89 -13.12
N ASP A 208 -8.99 15.14 -14.43
CA ASP A 208 -9.02 14.09 -15.45
C ASP A 208 -7.71 13.28 -15.53
N ASP A 209 -6.60 13.80 -14.99
CA ASP A 209 -5.31 13.09 -14.92
C ASP A 209 -5.14 12.31 -13.60
N GLU A 210 -6.06 12.37 -12.64
CA GLU A 210 -5.92 11.64 -11.35
C GLU A 210 -5.75 10.13 -11.56
N TYR A 211 -6.49 9.53 -12.50
CA TYR A 211 -6.39 8.09 -12.79
C TYR A 211 -5.07 7.70 -13.46
N LEU A 212 -4.42 8.63 -14.17
CA LEU A 212 -3.06 8.45 -14.69
C LEU A 212 -2.07 8.50 -13.54
N ALA A 213 -2.20 9.50 -12.66
CA ALA A 213 -1.31 9.69 -11.52
C ALA A 213 -1.32 8.51 -10.54
N ASP A 214 -2.50 8.11 -10.07
CA ASP A 214 -2.66 6.95 -9.18
C ASP A 214 -2.25 5.64 -9.89
N GLY A 215 -2.59 5.50 -11.17
CA GLY A 215 -2.27 4.31 -11.97
C GLY A 215 -0.78 4.11 -12.26
N PHE A 216 -0.05 5.18 -12.60
CA PHE A 216 1.40 5.13 -12.78
C PHE A 216 2.12 4.88 -11.45
N THR A 217 1.67 5.51 -10.36
CA THR A 217 2.17 5.26 -9.00
C THR A 217 2.08 3.76 -8.68
N GLU A 218 0.90 3.16 -8.85
CA GLU A 218 0.69 1.76 -8.52
C GLU A 218 1.45 0.80 -9.44
N SER A 219 1.46 1.05 -10.75
CA SER A 219 2.15 0.19 -11.72
C SER A 219 3.65 0.14 -11.45
N LEU A 220 4.26 1.29 -11.11
CA LEU A 220 5.67 1.35 -10.73
C LEU A 220 5.96 0.67 -9.39
N THR A 221 5.11 0.85 -8.37
CA THR A 221 5.21 0.11 -7.10
C THR A 221 5.14 -1.40 -7.32
N SER A 222 4.24 -1.89 -8.19
CA SER A 222 4.04 -3.31 -8.51
C SER A 222 5.15 -3.94 -9.36
N GLU A 223 5.98 -3.14 -10.02
CA GLU A 223 7.15 -3.64 -10.77
C GLU A 223 8.43 -3.51 -9.96
N LEU A 224 8.57 -2.48 -9.12
CA LEU A 224 9.64 -2.40 -8.12
C LEU A 224 9.49 -3.47 -7.01
N SER A 225 8.27 -3.85 -6.60
CA SER A 225 8.03 -4.87 -5.56
C SER A 225 8.73 -6.21 -5.87
N ARG A 226 8.71 -6.60 -7.15
CA ARG A 226 9.30 -7.83 -7.67
C ARG A 226 10.83 -7.86 -7.57
N MET A 227 11.48 -6.71 -7.41
CA MET A 227 12.93 -6.60 -7.36
C MET A 227 13.49 -7.09 -6.02
N GLN A 228 14.42 -8.04 -6.08
CA GLN A 228 15.06 -8.57 -4.88
C GLN A 228 16.08 -7.59 -4.30
N GLY A 229 16.24 -7.61 -2.98
CA GLY A 229 17.23 -6.80 -2.25
C GLY A 229 16.73 -5.43 -1.78
N ILE A 230 15.53 -5.00 -2.16
CA ILE A 230 14.89 -3.76 -1.69
C ILE A 230 13.51 -4.02 -1.11
N ARG A 231 13.16 -3.33 -0.02
CA ARG A 231 11.82 -3.28 0.56
C ARG A 231 11.05 -2.10 -0.02
N VAL A 232 10.08 -2.39 -0.89
CA VAL A 232 9.18 -1.38 -1.45
C VAL A 232 7.98 -1.23 -0.51
N ILE A 233 7.59 0.00 -0.18
CA ILE A 233 6.38 0.29 0.59
C ILE A 233 5.13 0.14 -0.28
N GLY A 234 4.10 -0.48 0.27
CA GLY A 234 2.83 -0.74 -0.40
C GLY A 234 1.91 0.49 -0.51
N GLN A 235 0.82 0.30 -1.25
CA GLN A 235 -0.09 1.37 -1.66
C GLN A 235 -1.00 1.87 -0.52
N ASP A 236 -1.44 1.01 0.40
CA ASP A 236 -2.31 1.43 1.53
C ASP A 236 -1.60 2.47 2.41
N SER A 237 -0.28 2.33 2.58
CA SER A 237 0.54 3.21 3.39
C SER A 237 1.08 4.41 2.62
N ALA A 238 1.55 4.23 1.38
CA ALA A 238 2.02 5.34 0.55
C ALA A 238 0.89 6.32 0.20
N SER A 239 -0.34 5.84 -0.02
CA SER A 239 -1.52 6.66 -0.33
C SER A 239 -1.92 7.66 0.77
N LYS A 240 -1.45 7.47 2.01
CA LYS A 240 -1.62 8.44 3.11
C LYS A 240 -0.88 9.77 2.88
N PHE A 241 0.04 9.81 1.91
CA PHE A 241 0.88 10.96 1.58
C PHE A 241 0.57 11.50 0.18
N LYS A 242 -0.72 11.75 -0.11
CA LYS A 242 -1.23 12.37 -1.34
C LYS A 242 -1.54 13.86 -1.12
N GLY A 243 -1.35 14.69 -2.14
CA GLY A 243 -1.63 16.13 -2.12
C GLY A 243 -0.37 17.01 -2.24
N ASP A 244 -0.55 18.33 -2.31
CA ASP A 244 0.58 19.23 -2.56
C ASP A 244 1.45 19.52 -1.33
N ASP A 245 0.83 19.70 -0.15
CA ASP A 245 1.46 20.07 1.13
C ASP A 245 2.19 18.90 1.86
N VAL A 246 2.45 17.78 1.16
CA VAL A 246 3.05 16.57 1.75
C VAL A 246 4.48 16.81 2.22
N ASN A 247 4.70 16.71 3.53
CA ASN A 247 6.03 16.77 4.14
C ASN A 247 6.80 15.47 3.88
N LEU A 248 7.78 15.52 2.98
CA LEU A 248 8.60 14.36 2.61
C LEU A 248 9.43 13.80 3.78
N GLY A 249 9.83 14.62 4.76
CA GLY A 249 10.55 14.14 5.95
C GLY A 249 9.64 13.30 6.84
N GLU A 250 8.42 13.77 7.07
CA GLU A 250 7.39 13.04 7.84
C GLU A 250 6.94 11.76 7.12
N ALA A 251 6.81 11.80 5.79
CA ALA A 251 6.52 10.61 4.98
C ALA A 251 7.66 9.57 5.09
N ALA A 252 8.92 10.01 5.01
CA ALA A 252 10.09 9.15 5.17
C ALA A 252 10.14 8.48 6.55
N GLU A 253 9.86 9.23 7.61
CA GLU A 253 9.82 8.73 8.99
C GLU A 253 8.69 7.73 9.20
N LYS A 254 7.45 8.11 8.87
CA LYS A 254 6.25 7.26 9.08
C LYS A 254 6.23 5.99 8.22
N LEU A 255 6.83 6.03 7.04
CA LEU A 255 7.00 4.85 6.17
C LEU A 255 8.30 4.06 6.46
N ASN A 256 9.22 4.62 7.26
CA ASN A 256 10.53 4.06 7.58
C ASN A 256 11.31 3.66 6.31
N VAL A 257 11.66 4.65 5.48
CA VAL A 257 12.33 4.44 4.17
C VAL A 257 13.63 5.23 4.01
N GLN A 258 14.54 4.71 3.19
CA GLN A 258 15.83 5.33 2.85
C GLN A 258 15.74 6.25 1.60
N ALA A 259 14.73 6.04 0.76
CA ALA A 259 14.43 6.86 -0.41
C ALA A 259 12.91 7.08 -0.60
N LEU A 260 12.57 8.21 -1.21
CA LEU A 260 11.22 8.53 -1.68
C LEU A 260 11.28 8.84 -3.18
N LEU A 261 10.40 8.21 -3.95
CA LEU A 261 10.16 8.57 -5.33
C LEU A 261 8.86 9.38 -5.41
N THR A 262 8.94 10.60 -5.94
CA THR A 262 7.80 11.47 -6.19
C THR A 262 7.65 11.71 -7.69
N GLY A 263 6.44 12.06 -8.10
CA GLY A 263 6.15 12.42 -9.49
C GLY A 263 5.15 13.55 -9.59
N LYS A 264 5.16 14.27 -10.72
CA LYS A 264 4.14 15.27 -11.07
C LYS A 264 3.86 15.24 -12.57
N PHE A 265 2.60 15.05 -12.93
CA PHE A 265 2.08 15.31 -14.26
C PHE A 265 1.90 16.82 -14.48
N ARG A 266 2.40 17.30 -15.61
CA ARG A 266 2.24 18.66 -16.14
C ARG A 266 1.60 18.59 -17.53
N ARG A 267 0.76 19.57 -17.87
CA ARG A 267 0.28 19.79 -19.23
C ARG A 267 0.97 21.02 -19.81
N GLU A 268 1.62 20.86 -20.95
CA GLU A 268 2.42 21.89 -21.60
C GLU A 268 1.97 22.01 -23.06
N ASN A 269 0.98 22.88 -23.29
CA ASN A 269 0.16 22.88 -24.50
C ASN A 269 -0.55 21.51 -24.64
N ASP A 270 -0.49 20.86 -25.80
CA ASP A 270 -1.11 19.55 -26.05
C ASP A 270 -0.30 18.34 -25.51
N ARG A 271 0.81 18.57 -24.79
CA ARG A 271 1.70 17.52 -24.26
C ARG A 271 1.43 17.24 -22.78
N ILE A 272 1.44 15.96 -22.41
CA ILE A 272 1.45 15.51 -21.00
C ILE A 272 2.88 15.08 -20.65
N VAL A 273 3.51 15.80 -19.73
CA VAL A 273 4.87 15.53 -19.24
C VAL A 273 4.80 14.98 -17.82
N LEU A 274 5.43 13.82 -17.60
CA LEU A 274 5.61 13.23 -16.27
C LEU A 274 7.01 13.56 -15.75
N SER A 275 7.09 14.47 -14.77
CA SER A 275 8.31 14.75 -14.01
C SER A 275 8.45 13.77 -12.85
N ILE A 276 9.64 13.20 -12.66
CA ILE A 276 9.95 12.25 -11.59
C ILE A 276 11.19 12.72 -10.82
N GLU A 277 11.17 12.52 -9.50
CA GLU A 277 12.28 12.83 -8.60
C GLU A 277 12.50 11.70 -7.57
N LEU A 278 13.75 11.25 -7.43
CA LEU A 278 14.19 10.36 -6.36
C LEU A 278 14.96 11.17 -5.31
N THR A 279 14.43 11.23 -4.09
CA THR A 279 15.01 11.95 -2.95
C THR A 279 15.48 10.97 -1.88
N LYS A 280 16.65 11.23 -1.28
CA LYS A 280 17.18 10.43 -0.17
C LYS A 280 16.71 11.00 1.17
N THR A 281 16.53 10.16 2.19
CA THR A 281 15.90 10.60 3.45
C THR A 281 16.86 11.13 4.52
N ASP A 282 18.18 11.07 4.31
CA ASP A 282 19.18 11.70 5.20
C ASP A 282 19.61 13.11 4.79
N GLY A 283 18.99 13.69 3.75
CA GLY A 283 19.15 15.09 3.37
C GLY A 283 18.31 15.45 2.16
N VAL A 284 17.82 16.71 2.09
CA VAL A 284 16.85 17.21 1.08
C VAL A 284 17.49 17.39 -0.32
N ALA A 285 18.47 16.56 -0.66
CA ALA A 285 19.13 16.53 -1.96
C ALA A 285 18.42 15.53 -2.88
N SER A 286 18.02 16.02 -4.05
CA SER A 286 17.62 15.19 -5.18
C SER A 286 18.79 14.29 -5.59
N VAL A 287 18.56 12.99 -5.71
CA VAL A 287 19.56 12.02 -6.19
C VAL A 287 19.49 11.88 -7.70
N TRP A 288 18.28 11.93 -8.26
CA TRP A 288 17.99 11.79 -9.68
C TRP A 288 16.65 12.45 -10.01
N ARG A 289 16.57 13.05 -11.20
CA ARG A 289 15.33 13.53 -11.81
C ARG A 289 15.28 13.14 -13.28
N ALA A 290 14.08 12.94 -13.81
CA ALA A 290 13.82 12.76 -15.24
C ALA A 290 12.44 13.30 -15.60
N ASP A 291 12.29 13.79 -16.83
CA ASP A 291 11.02 14.18 -17.45
C ASP A 291 10.70 13.20 -18.60
N TYR A 292 9.45 12.76 -18.71
CA TYR A 292 8.99 11.84 -19.76
C TYR A 292 7.76 12.42 -20.48
N ASP A 293 7.83 12.52 -21.81
CA ASP A 293 6.69 12.95 -22.64
C ASP A 293 5.80 11.74 -23.01
N LEU A 294 4.54 11.76 -22.56
CA LEU A 294 3.56 10.70 -22.83
C LEU A 294 2.96 10.77 -24.23
N ALA A 295 2.95 11.93 -24.87
CA ALA A 295 2.45 12.10 -26.24
C ALA A 295 3.46 11.55 -27.27
N GLU A 296 4.76 11.72 -27.03
CA GLU A 296 5.81 11.16 -27.90
C GLU A 296 5.98 9.64 -27.73
N ASN A 297 5.77 9.10 -26.53
CA ASN A 297 6.15 7.70 -26.22
C ASN A 297 4.97 6.74 -26.01
N ASN A 298 3.77 7.24 -25.68
CA ASN A 298 2.63 6.49 -25.10
C ASN A 298 2.86 5.99 -23.65
N ALA A 299 1.76 5.83 -22.92
CA ALA A 299 1.78 5.55 -21.48
C ALA A 299 2.46 4.23 -21.08
N GLY A 300 2.36 3.18 -21.91
CA GLY A 300 2.97 1.88 -21.61
C GLY A 300 4.50 1.92 -21.73
N ASN A 301 5.02 2.58 -22.77
CA ASN A 301 6.46 2.75 -22.94
C ASN A 301 7.06 3.66 -21.86
N VAL A 302 6.40 4.80 -21.54
CA VAL A 302 6.87 5.69 -20.46
C VAL A 302 6.99 4.95 -19.14
N GLN A 303 5.98 4.16 -18.76
CA GLN A 303 6.05 3.38 -17.53
C GLN A 303 7.21 2.36 -17.57
N SER A 304 7.41 1.67 -18.70
CA SER A 304 8.52 0.73 -18.89
C SER A 304 9.90 1.39 -18.87
N MET A 305 10.03 2.64 -19.34
CA MET A 305 11.26 3.44 -19.25
C MET A 305 11.53 3.84 -17.80
N LEU A 306 10.54 4.46 -17.17
CA LEU A 306 10.57 4.88 -15.77
C LEU A 306 10.97 3.75 -14.82
N PHE A 307 10.42 2.54 -14.99
CA PHE A 307 10.82 1.38 -14.19
C PHE A 307 12.32 1.03 -14.36
N ARG A 308 12.84 0.97 -15.59
CA ARG A 308 14.25 0.67 -15.84
C ARG A 308 15.18 1.74 -15.27
N ASP A 309 14.85 3.01 -15.47
CA ASP A 309 15.72 4.13 -15.08
C ASP A 309 15.76 4.28 -13.55
N VAL A 310 14.63 4.03 -12.86
CA VAL A 310 14.59 3.92 -11.39
C VAL A 310 15.36 2.69 -10.91
N ALA A 311 15.15 1.51 -11.49
CA ALA A 311 15.85 0.28 -11.08
C ALA A 311 17.37 0.40 -11.24
N ALA A 312 17.85 1.03 -12.33
CA ALA A 312 19.25 1.34 -12.56
C ALA A 312 19.80 2.35 -11.54
N THR A 313 19.05 3.42 -11.25
CA THR A 313 19.42 4.44 -10.24
C THR A 313 19.54 3.84 -8.84
N LEU A 314 18.63 2.93 -8.48
CA LEU A 314 18.64 2.18 -7.21
C LEU A 314 19.68 1.05 -7.17
N ARG A 315 20.36 0.76 -8.29
CA ARG A 315 21.33 -0.33 -8.49
C ARG A 315 20.77 -1.71 -8.15
N LEU A 316 19.52 -1.96 -8.53
CA LEU A 316 18.86 -3.24 -8.28
C LEU A 316 19.39 -4.31 -9.26
N PRO A 317 19.59 -5.58 -8.80
CA PRO A 317 20.04 -6.66 -9.68
C PRO A 317 18.97 -6.99 -10.71
N PHE A 318 19.28 -6.77 -11.98
CA PHE A 318 18.33 -6.88 -13.10
C PHE A 318 18.62 -8.13 -13.94
N GLU A 319 18.12 -9.27 -13.49
CA GLU A 319 18.22 -10.53 -14.23
C GLU A 319 16.94 -10.86 -15.02
N HIS A 320 17.00 -10.77 -16.34
CA HIS A 320 15.96 -11.29 -17.25
C HIS A 320 15.98 -12.84 -17.29
N THR A 321 15.67 -13.50 -16.16
CA THR A 321 15.53 -14.97 -16.07
C THR A 321 14.22 -15.50 -16.67
N ARG A 322 13.32 -14.60 -17.07
CA ARG A 322 12.00 -14.86 -17.64
C ARG A 322 11.81 -14.03 -18.92
N PRO A 323 11.15 -14.55 -19.98
CA PRO A 323 10.68 -13.73 -21.09
C PRO A 323 9.80 -12.58 -20.58
N GLU A 324 9.95 -11.37 -21.14
CA GLU A 324 8.98 -10.30 -20.90
C GLU A 324 7.60 -10.73 -21.42
N PRO A 325 6.50 -10.47 -20.69
CA PRO A 325 5.15 -10.71 -21.22
C PRO A 325 4.87 -9.78 -22.42
N PRO A 326 3.84 -10.06 -23.23
CA PRO A 326 3.40 -9.14 -24.28
C PRO A 326 3.21 -7.73 -23.74
N LYS A 327 3.81 -6.74 -24.42
CA LYS A 327 3.58 -5.33 -24.10
C LYS A 327 2.13 -4.99 -24.47
N PRO A 328 1.32 -4.49 -23.52
CA PRO A 328 -0.09 -4.28 -23.77
C PRO A 328 -0.31 -3.16 -24.79
N ASP A 329 -1.43 -3.22 -25.52
CA ASP A 329 -1.85 -2.09 -26.34
C ASP A 329 -1.96 -0.79 -25.49
N PRO A 330 -1.49 0.38 -25.97
CA PRO A 330 -1.50 1.60 -25.17
C PRO A 330 -2.90 2.08 -24.72
N GLN A 331 -3.94 1.84 -25.53
CA GLN A 331 -5.32 2.20 -25.17
C GLN A 331 -5.89 1.19 -24.17
N ALA A 332 -5.61 -0.11 -24.35
CA ALA A 332 -5.92 -1.13 -23.34
C ALA A 332 -5.24 -0.85 -22.00
N TYR A 333 -3.98 -0.41 -22.01
CA TYR A 333 -3.22 -0.02 -20.81
C TYR A 333 -3.86 1.15 -20.07
N LEU A 334 -4.28 2.20 -20.78
CA LEU A 334 -5.01 3.33 -20.18
C LEU A 334 -6.34 2.92 -19.55
N LEU A 335 -7.10 2.01 -20.19
CA LEU A 335 -8.34 1.47 -19.63
C LEU A 335 -8.10 0.62 -18.38
N TYR A 336 -7.02 -0.16 -18.35
CA TYR A 336 -6.59 -0.91 -17.15
C TYR A 336 -6.21 0.02 -15.99
N LEU A 337 -5.44 1.09 -16.22
CA LEU A 337 -5.13 2.08 -15.17
C LEU A 337 -6.41 2.71 -14.61
N LYS A 338 -7.36 3.05 -15.50
CA LYS A 338 -8.67 3.60 -15.11
C LYS A 338 -9.53 2.61 -14.34
N ALA A 339 -9.47 1.31 -14.67
CA ALA A 339 -10.13 0.24 -13.94
C ALA A 339 -9.53 0.04 -12.54
N LYS A 340 -8.19 0.07 -12.42
CA LYS A 340 -7.46 0.00 -11.15
C LYS A 340 -7.80 1.17 -10.23
N TYR A 341 -7.84 2.39 -10.75
CA TYR A 341 -8.28 3.59 -10.01
C TYR A 341 -9.67 3.38 -9.36
N TYR A 342 -10.69 2.98 -10.13
CA TYR A 342 -12.03 2.74 -9.55
C TYR A 342 -12.07 1.53 -8.60
N TRP A 343 -11.25 0.50 -8.85
CA TRP A 343 -11.15 -0.66 -7.95
C TRP A 343 -10.54 -0.29 -6.59
N ASN A 344 -9.53 0.58 -6.55
CA ASN A 344 -8.89 0.99 -5.29
C ASN A 344 -9.82 1.88 -4.47
N ARG A 345 -10.66 2.69 -5.13
CA ARG A 345 -11.68 3.55 -4.50
C ARG A 345 -12.97 2.84 -4.07
N ARG A 346 -13.06 1.51 -4.22
CA ARG A 346 -14.27 0.69 -3.96
C ARG A 346 -14.97 0.91 -2.61
N SER A 347 -14.24 1.40 -1.61
CA SER A 347 -14.68 1.62 -0.23
C SER A 347 -14.97 3.08 0.11
N ASP A 348 -14.91 4.03 -0.83
CA ASP A 348 -15.11 5.47 -0.53
C ASP A 348 -16.58 5.89 -0.28
N GLY A 349 -17.49 4.92 -0.15
CA GLY A 349 -18.90 5.12 0.20
C GLY A 349 -19.76 5.82 -0.87
N SER A 350 -19.14 6.33 -1.94
CA SER A 350 -19.77 7.28 -2.86
C SER A 350 -20.67 6.64 -3.93
N SER A 351 -20.59 5.32 -4.16
CA SER A 351 -21.31 4.66 -5.25
C SER A 351 -21.82 3.25 -4.90
N THR A 352 -23.12 3.04 -5.13
CA THR A 352 -23.83 1.78 -4.88
C THR A 352 -23.43 0.63 -5.82
N ASN A 353 -22.68 0.94 -6.89
CA ASN A 353 -22.20 0.00 -7.91
C ASN A 353 -20.66 0.04 -8.06
N SER A 354 -19.90 0.29 -7.00
CA SER A 354 -18.44 0.54 -7.07
C SER A 354 -17.63 -0.58 -7.77
N PHE A 355 -18.13 -1.81 -7.74
CA PHE A 355 -17.52 -2.99 -8.38
C PHE A 355 -17.82 -3.16 -9.89
N ASP A 356 -18.92 -2.59 -10.40
CA ASP A 356 -19.31 -2.80 -11.81
C ASP A 356 -18.35 -2.09 -12.77
N LYS A 357 -17.98 -0.83 -12.45
CA LYS A 357 -17.20 0.05 -13.32
C LYS A 357 -15.77 -0.46 -13.57
N PRO A 358 -15.04 -1.02 -12.59
CA PRO A 358 -13.79 -1.75 -12.85
C PRO A 358 -13.96 -2.92 -13.82
N ILE A 359 -14.97 -3.77 -13.66
CA ILE A 359 -15.21 -4.92 -14.57
C ILE A 359 -15.49 -4.41 -15.99
N ASP A 360 -16.33 -3.38 -16.13
CA ASP A 360 -16.66 -2.80 -17.43
C ASP A 360 -15.42 -2.22 -18.14
N LEU A 361 -14.48 -1.60 -17.41
CA LEU A 361 -13.24 -1.05 -17.96
C LEU A 361 -12.18 -2.12 -18.27
N TYR A 362 -12.00 -3.14 -17.42
CA TYR A 362 -11.09 -4.25 -17.73
C TYR A 362 -11.58 -5.06 -18.95
N LYS A 363 -12.89 -5.21 -19.14
CA LYS A 363 -13.44 -5.84 -20.36
C LYS A 363 -13.11 -5.04 -21.60
N GLN A 364 -13.35 -3.72 -21.60
CA GLN A 364 -12.95 -2.84 -22.71
C GLN A 364 -11.45 -2.90 -23.02
N ALA A 365 -10.59 -3.06 -22.01
CA ALA A 365 -9.15 -3.28 -22.22
C ALA A 365 -8.86 -4.60 -22.94
N LEU A 366 -9.58 -5.68 -22.61
CA LEU A 366 -9.46 -7.01 -23.22
C LEU A 366 -10.14 -7.12 -24.60
N ASP A 367 -11.14 -6.30 -24.88
CA ASP A 367 -11.77 -6.18 -26.21
C ASP A 367 -10.80 -5.54 -27.23
N ILE A 368 -9.85 -4.73 -26.75
CA ILE A 368 -8.74 -4.16 -27.54
C ILE A 368 -7.53 -5.11 -27.56
N ASP A 369 -7.12 -5.62 -26.40
CA ASP A 369 -5.97 -6.51 -26.24
C ASP A 369 -6.32 -7.79 -25.45
N PRO A 370 -6.75 -8.86 -26.13
CA PRO A 370 -6.99 -10.17 -25.53
C PRO A 370 -5.74 -10.84 -24.93
N THR A 371 -4.54 -10.28 -25.12
CA THR A 371 -3.29 -10.75 -24.52
C THR A 371 -2.92 -10.00 -23.24
N PHE A 372 -3.72 -9.04 -22.79
CA PHE A 372 -3.40 -8.24 -21.61
C PHE A 372 -3.68 -8.97 -20.28
N ALA A 373 -2.79 -9.88 -19.91
CA ALA A 373 -2.91 -10.77 -18.75
C ALA A 373 -3.27 -10.06 -17.42
N ARG A 374 -2.77 -8.84 -17.16
CA ARG A 374 -3.10 -8.08 -15.94
C ARG A 374 -4.58 -7.68 -15.85
N ALA A 375 -5.27 -7.45 -16.98
CA ALA A 375 -6.68 -7.10 -16.98
C ALA A 375 -7.58 -8.30 -16.58
N TYR A 376 -7.22 -9.52 -16.97
CA TYR A 376 -7.90 -10.74 -16.51
C TYR A 376 -7.79 -10.92 -14.99
N VAL A 377 -6.61 -10.68 -14.39
CA VAL A 377 -6.44 -10.67 -12.93
C VAL A 377 -7.27 -9.55 -12.29
N GLY A 378 -7.31 -8.37 -12.90
CA GLY A 378 -8.18 -7.27 -12.49
C GLY A 378 -9.65 -7.69 -12.35
N ILE A 379 -10.20 -8.41 -13.34
CA ILE A 379 -11.57 -8.94 -13.28
C ILE A 379 -11.70 -10.01 -12.19
N ALA A 380 -10.77 -10.97 -12.12
CA ALA A 380 -10.76 -12.03 -11.10
C ALA A 380 -10.80 -11.45 -9.66
N ASN A 381 -9.98 -10.43 -9.39
CA ASN A 381 -9.93 -9.74 -8.11
C ASN A 381 -11.29 -9.12 -7.75
N VAL A 382 -11.94 -8.43 -8.69
CA VAL A 382 -13.27 -7.83 -8.46
C VAL A 382 -14.33 -8.91 -8.21
N TYR A 383 -14.41 -9.95 -9.05
CA TYR A 383 -15.35 -11.05 -8.86
C TYR A 383 -15.11 -11.82 -7.55
N SER A 384 -13.88 -11.88 -7.06
CA SER A 384 -13.57 -12.59 -5.80
C SER A 384 -14.14 -11.88 -4.56
N GLN A 385 -14.14 -10.54 -4.52
CA GLN A 385 -14.52 -9.77 -3.31
C GLN A 385 -15.82 -8.95 -3.43
N ALA A 386 -16.38 -8.74 -4.62
CA ALA A 386 -17.58 -7.93 -4.79
C ALA A 386 -18.79 -8.55 -4.04
N ASN A 387 -19.44 -7.76 -3.18
CA ASN A 387 -20.67 -8.17 -2.47
C ASN A 387 -21.93 -7.76 -3.27
N ASN A 388 -21.99 -6.52 -3.74
CA ASN A 388 -23.11 -5.94 -4.48
C ASN A 388 -22.64 -5.52 -5.89
N SER A 389 -22.93 -6.35 -6.90
CA SER A 389 -22.62 -6.06 -8.31
C SER A 389 -23.59 -6.79 -9.23
N LYS A 390 -23.93 -6.19 -10.38
CA LYS A 390 -24.75 -6.84 -11.43
C LYS A 390 -24.06 -8.07 -12.03
N TYR A 391 -22.74 -8.17 -11.90
CA TYR A 391 -21.91 -9.24 -12.46
C TYR A 391 -21.69 -10.43 -11.54
N VAL A 392 -21.86 -10.24 -10.23
CA VAL A 392 -21.68 -11.30 -9.24
C VAL A 392 -22.78 -12.36 -9.40
N PRO A 393 -22.44 -13.64 -9.65
CA PRO A 393 -23.43 -14.69 -9.74
C PRO A 393 -24.01 -15.02 -8.36
N LYS A 394 -25.26 -15.48 -8.32
CA LYS A 394 -25.99 -15.78 -7.07
C LYS A 394 -25.47 -16.99 -6.31
N THR A 395 -24.65 -17.84 -6.93
CA THR A 395 -24.07 -19.03 -6.28
C THR A 395 -22.56 -18.91 -6.19
N ILE A 396 -22.00 -19.39 -5.09
CA ILE A 396 -20.55 -19.34 -4.83
C ILE A 396 -19.77 -20.22 -5.81
N GLN A 397 -20.34 -21.36 -6.24
CA GLN A 397 -19.79 -22.24 -7.26
C GLN A 397 -19.60 -21.54 -8.62
N GLN A 398 -20.61 -20.81 -9.10
CA GLN A 398 -20.50 -20.02 -10.33
C GLN A 398 -19.47 -18.89 -10.19
N ARG A 399 -19.31 -18.31 -8.99
CA ARG A 399 -18.28 -17.29 -8.73
C ARG A 399 -16.87 -17.91 -8.83
N PHE A 400 -16.66 -19.06 -8.19
CA PHE A 400 -15.42 -19.84 -8.26
C PHE A 400 -15.04 -20.22 -9.70
N GLU A 401 -16.01 -20.70 -10.49
CA GLU A 401 -15.81 -21.05 -11.90
C GLU A 401 -15.41 -19.83 -12.77
N ILE A 402 -16.08 -18.68 -12.59
CA ILE A 402 -15.75 -17.45 -13.33
C ILE A 402 -14.37 -16.92 -12.94
N VAL A 403 -14.06 -16.86 -11.63
CA VAL A 403 -12.77 -16.37 -11.14
C VAL A 403 -11.63 -17.25 -11.64
N ASN A 404 -11.75 -18.58 -11.52
CA ASN A 404 -10.73 -19.51 -12.02
C ASN A 404 -10.59 -19.48 -13.55
N GLY A 405 -11.68 -19.26 -14.30
CA GLY A 405 -11.60 -19.07 -15.76
C GLY A 405 -10.75 -17.87 -16.16
N TYR A 406 -10.90 -16.74 -15.47
CA TYR A 406 -10.07 -15.55 -15.71
C TYR A 406 -8.63 -15.72 -15.21
N LEU A 407 -8.40 -16.33 -14.04
CA LEU A 407 -7.06 -16.60 -13.54
C LEU A 407 -6.28 -17.58 -14.42
N ALA A 408 -6.94 -18.63 -14.91
CA ALA A 408 -6.35 -19.57 -15.87
C ALA A 408 -5.92 -18.86 -17.17
N LYS A 409 -6.75 -17.97 -17.72
CA LYS A 409 -6.39 -17.21 -18.93
C LYS A 409 -5.26 -16.20 -18.68
N ALA A 410 -5.23 -15.55 -17.52
CA ALA A 410 -4.11 -14.71 -17.11
C ALA A 410 -2.80 -15.49 -17.02
N LEU A 411 -2.82 -16.68 -16.38
CA LEU A 411 -1.66 -17.54 -16.18
C LEU A 411 -1.24 -18.33 -17.43
N GLU A 412 -2.10 -18.50 -18.42
CA GLU A 412 -1.75 -19.03 -19.74
C GLU A 412 -0.84 -18.04 -20.50
N ILE A 413 -1.13 -16.73 -20.38
CA ILE A 413 -0.38 -15.67 -21.07
C ILE A 413 0.86 -15.26 -20.26
N ASP A 414 0.71 -15.00 -18.96
CA ASP A 414 1.81 -14.67 -18.06
C ASP A 414 1.75 -15.50 -16.74
N PRO A 415 2.37 -16.69 -16.72
CA PRO A 415 2.59 -17.48 -15.49
C PRO A 415 3.30 -16.76 -14.33
N GLY A 416 3.79 -15.53 -14.53
CA GLY A 416 4.59 -14.72 -13.62
C GLY A 416 3.83 -13.59 -12.92
N LEU A 417 2.49 -13.59 -12.98
CA LEU A 417 1.67 -12.64 -12.23
C LEU A 417 1.48 -13.13 -10.78
N SER A 418 2.24 -12.57 -9.84
CA SER A 418 2.11 -12.85 -8.39
C SER A 418 0.65 -12.74 -7.93
N ASP A 419 -0.02 -11.62 -8.27
CA ASP A 419 -1.42 -11.35 -7.93
C ASP A 419 -2.38 -12.43 -8.44
N ALA A 420 -2.09 -13.08 -9.58
CA ALA A 420 -2.91 -14.18 -10.09
C ALA A 420 -2.84 -15.40 -9.18
N HIS A 421 -1.63 -15.79 -8.75
CA HIS A 421 -1.44 -16.88 -7.79
C HIS A 421 -2.01 -16.51 -6.41
N ALA A 422 -1.87 -15.26 -5.97
CA ALA A 422 -2.42 -14.78 -4.70
C ALA A 422 -3.96 -14.86 -4.68
N THR A 423 -4.63 -14.37 -5.73
CA THR A 423 -6.09 -14.46 -5.87
C THR A 423 -6.57 -15.89 -6.13
N MET A 424 -5.76 -16.75 -6.77
CA MET A 424 -6.05 -18.18 -6.88
C MET A 424 -6.09 -18.83 -5.49
N GLY A 425 -5.12 -18.51 -4.62
CA GLY A 425 -5.11 -18.99 -3.23
C GLY A 425 -6.34 -18.56 -2.42
N LEU A 426 -6.77 -17.30 -2.54
CA LEU A 426 -8.04 -16.83 -1.95
C LEU A 426 -9.26 -17.57 -2.51
N THR A 427 -9.27 -17.83 -3.82
CA THR A 427 -10.39 -18.50 -4.52
C THR A 427 -10.52 -19.95 -4.05
N ASP A 428 -9.40 -20.67 -3.99
CA ASP A 428 -9.31 -22.04 -3.47
C ASP A 428 -9.69 -22.12 -1.98
N LEU A 429 -9.36 -21.11 -1.18
CA LEU A 429 -9.67 -21.05 0.26
C LEU A 429 -11.14 -20.68 0.56
N TYR A 430 -11.67 -19.64 -0.09
CA TYR A 430 -12.96 -19.02 0.30
C TYR A 430 -14.12 -19.18 -0.69
N LEU A 431 -13.85 -19.45 -1.97
CA LEU A 431 -14.90 -19.56 -3.00
C LEU A 431 -15.21 -21.01 -3.39
N SER A 432 -14.31 -21.95 -3.07
CA SER A 432 -14.60 -23.38 -3.12
C SER A 432 -15.78 -23.78 -2.22
N HIS A 433 -16.58 -24.78 -2.62
CA HIS A 433 -17.60 -25.39 -1.74
C HIS A 433 -16.97 -26.03 -0.47
N ARG A 434 -15.72 -26.49 -0.58
CA ARG A 434 -14.84 -26.92 0.53
C ARG A 434 -13.45 -26.29 0.36
N PRO A 435 -12.87 -25.64 1.39
CA PRO A 435 -11.55 -25.02 1.28
C PRO A 435 -10.48 -25.98 0.76
N GLN A 436 -9.70 -25.56 -0.23
CA GLN A 436 -8.67 -26.36 -0.89
C GLN A 436 -7.30 -26.12 -0.24
N TRP A 437 -7.18 -26.45 1.05
CA TRP A 437 -6.11 -26.00 1.95
C TRP A 437 -4.69 -26.08 1.38
N GLN A 438 -4.29 -27.19 0.75
CA GLN A 438 -2.94 -27.31 0.19
C GLN A 438 -2.72 -26.41 -1.03
N LYS A 439 -3.68 -26.36 -1.97
CA LYS A 439 -3.58 -25.51 -3.17
C LYS A 439 -3.52 -24.03 -2.80
N ALA A 440 -4.24 -23.63 -1.76
CA ALA A 440 -4.18 -22.27 -1.23
C ALA A 440 -2.76 -21.93 -0.76
N GLU A 441 -2.12 -22.79 0.05
CA GLU A 441 -0.73 -22.60 0.48
C GLU A 441 0.25 -22.57 -0.70
N ASP A 442 0.14 -23.54 -1.62
CA ASP A 442 0.99 -23.64 -2.80
C ASP A 442 0.91 -22.36 -3.64
N SER A 443 -0.29 -21.81 -3.81
CA SER A 443 -0.55 -20.59 -4.59
C SER A 443 -0.04 -19.33 -3.87
N PHE A 444 -0.28 -19.17 -2.57
CA PHE A 444 0.26 -18.04 -1.80
C PHE A 444 1.79 -18.07 -1.74
N ARG A 445 2.40 -19.24 -1.50
CA ARG A 445 3.86 -19.39 -1.53
C ARG A 445 4.41 -19.20 -2.94
N ARG A 446 3.68 -19.58 -4.01
CA ARG A 446 4.09 -19.31 -5.40
C ARG A 446 4.06 -17.83 -5.74
N ALA A 447 3.07 -17.07 -5.26
CA ALA A 447 3.01 -15.62 -5.40
C ALA A 447 4.25 -14.95 -4.76
N LEU A 448 4.57 -15.27 -3.51
CA LEU A 448 5.74 -14.72 -2.82
C LEU A 448 7.10 -15.18 -3.38
N ALA A 449 7.13 -16.32 -4.09
CA ALA A 449 8.29 -16.76 -4.85
C ALA A 449 8.43 -16.08 -6.24
N ILE A 450 7.47 -15.22 -6.61
CA ILE A 450 7.49 -14.37 -7.82
C ILE A 450 7.73 -12.91 -7.41
N ASP A 451 7.00 -12.42 -6.40
CA ASP A 451 7.11 -11.07 -5.85
C ASP A 451 7.27 -11.13 -4.32
N PRO A 452 8.52 -11.04 -3.82
CA PRO A 452 8.77 -11.08 -2.38
C PRO A 452 8.22 -9.88 -1.60
N ASN A 453 7.86 -8.76 -2.24
CA ASN A 453 7.26 -7.61 -1.55
C ASN A 453 5.73 -7.56 -1.71
N ASN A 454 5.09 -8.60 -2.26
CA ASN A 454 3.64 -8.63 -2.46
C ASN A 454 2.87 -8.67 -1.12
N ALA A 455 2.44 -7.49 -0.64
CA ALA A 455 1.77 -7.34 0.65
C ALA A 455 0.49 -8.17 0.77
N ASN A 456 -0.31 -8.23 -0.31
CA ASN A 456 -1.56 -8.99 -0.37
C ASN A 456 -1.32 -10.50 -0.25
N ALA A 457 -0.44 -11.07 -1.08
CA ALA A 457 -0.08 -12.48 -0.99
C ALA A 457 0.49 -12.87 0.39
N ARG A 458 1.28 -11.97 0.99
CA ARG A 458 1.86 -12.18 2.32
C ARG A 458 0.80 -12.13 3.41
N HIS A 459 -0.13 -11.19 3.33
CA HIS A 459 -1.26 -11.08 4.25
C HIS A 459 -2.15 -12.34 4.18
N TRP A 460 -2.53 -12.78 2.99
CA TRP A 460 -3.39 -13.96 2.84
C TRP A 460 -2.69 -15.27 3.21
N LEU A 461 -1.37 -15.38 3.01
CA LEU A 461 -0.58 -16.46 3.61
C LEU A 461 -0.62 -16.40 5.14
N ALA A 462 -0.47 -15.21 5.74
CA ALA A 462 -0.48 -15.04 7.18
C ALA A 462 -1.84 -15.41 7.81
N GLU A 463 -2.95 -15.02 7.19
CA GLU A 463 -4.30 -15.42 7.61
C GLU A 463 -4.48 -16.93 7.48
N TYR A 464 -4.12 -17.52 6.33
CA TYR A 464 -4.16 -18.95 6.09
C TYR A 464 -3.33 -19.76 7.12
N LEU A 465 -2.16 -19.26 7.51
CA LEU A 465 -1.34 -19.86 8.56
C LEU A 465 -2.04 -19.80 9.92
N ALA A 466 -2.74 -18.72 10.26
CA ALA A 466 -3.57 -18.65 11.47
C ALA A 466 -4.74 -19.64 11.42
N LEU A 467 -5.45 -19.72 10.30
CA LEU A 467 -6.58 -20.65 10.10
C LEU A 467 -6.13 -22.13 10.18
N THR A 468 -4.91 -22.44 9.72
CA THR A 468 -4.31 -23.78 9.84
C THR A 468 -3.54 -24.01 11.15
N GLY A 469 -3.60 -23.08 12.12
CA GLY A 469 -3.03 -23.24 13.47
C GLY A 469 -1.52 -22.99 13.58
N ARG A 470 -0.87 -22.53 12.51
CA ARG A 470 0.56 -22.19 12.42
C ARG A 470 0.80 -20.74 12.88
N TYR A 471 0.41 -20.45 14.12
CA TYR A 471 0.32 -19.08 14.62
C TYR A 471 1.66 -18.31 14.64
N ASP A 472 2.78 -18.97 14.87
CA ASP A 472 4.10 -18.30 14.90
C ASP A 472 4.60 -17.95 13.49
N GLU A 473 4.38 -18.83 12.50
CA GLU A 473 4.61 -18.49 11.08
C GLU A 473 3.67 -17.37 10.64
N SER A 474 2.38 -17.44 11.02
CA SER A 474 1.38 -16.41 10.74
C SER A 474 1.84 -15.03 11.22
N LEU A 475 2.22 -14.90 12.50
CA LEU A 475 2.68 -13.61 13.03
C LEU A 475 3.96 -13.12 12.33
N ALA A 476 4.89 -14.02 11.99
CA ALA A 476 6.09 -13.65 11.24
C ALA A 476 5.77 -13.13 9.82
N GLU A 477 4.76 -13.66 9.14
CA GLU A 477 4.32 -13.14 7.85
C GLU A 477 3.52 -11.83 8.01
N TYR A 478 2.69 -11.68 9.04
CA TYR A 478 2.04 -10.41 9.38
C TYR A 478 3.05 -9.30 9.71
N ASP A 479 4.10 -9.58 10.48
CA ASP A 479 5.14 -8.59 10.83
C ASP A 479 5.92 -8.13 9.59
N ARG A 480 6.20 -9.04 8.66
CA ARG A 480 6.78 -8.71 7.35
C ARG A 480 5.80 -7.96 6.45
N ALA A 481 4.50 -8.24 6.52
CA ALA A 481 3.48 -7.49 5.79
C ALA A 481 3.37 -6.06 6.32
N ILE A 482 3.43 -5.85 7.65
CA ILE A 482 3.48 -4.52 8.28
C ILE A 482 4.78 -3.77 7.94
N ALA A 483 5.90 -4.47 7.68
CA ALA A 483 7.12 -3.81 7.20
C ALA A 483 6.98 -3.23 5.77
N VAL A 484 6.08 -3.77 4.96
CA VAL A 484 5.72 -3.25 3.62
C VAL A 484 4.55 -2.25 3.70
N GLU A 485 3.56 -2.52 4.56
CA GLU A 485 2.38 -1.70 4.78
C GLU A 485 2.31 -1.17 6.23
N PRO A 486 3.22 -0.25 6.64
CA PRO A 486 3.32 0.21 8.02
C PRO A 486 2.07 0.95 8.53
N LEU A 487 1.23 1.49 7.65
CA LEU A 487 0.02 2.26 8.01
C LEU A 487 -1.30 1.57 7.63
N SER A 488 -1.29 0.32 7.15
CA SER A 488 -2.53 -0.42 6.86
C SER A 488 -3.14 -0.99 8.15
N MET A 489 -4.26 -0.40 8.58
CA MET A 489 -5.00 -0.84 9.76
C MET A 489 -5.65 -2.22 9.57
N ALA A 490 -5.91 -2.63 8.32
CA ALA A 490 -6.36 -3.98 8.02
C ALA A 490 -5.29 -5.01 8.41
N VAL A 491 -4.07 -4.92 7.86
CA VAL A 491 -2.97 -5.85 8.19
C VAL A 491 -2.65 -5.87 9.69
N ARG A 492 -2.74 -4.72 10.37
CA ARG A 492 -2.56 -4.61 11.82
C ARG A 492 -3.68 -5.28 12.62
N GLY A 493 -4.95 -5.01 12.29
CA GLY A 493 -6.11 -5.64 12.93
C GLY A 493 -6.17 -7.14 12.69
N ASP A 494 -5.89 -7.57 11.47
CA ASP A 494 -5.94 -8.97 11.05
C ASP A 494 -4.77 -9.76 11.70
N ARG A 495 -3.62 -9.14 11.97
CA ARG A 495 -2.57 -9.69 12.88
C ARG A 495 -3.09 -9.89 14.30
N CYS A 496 -3.78 -8.90 14.86
CA CYS A 496 -4.37 -9.02 16.20
C CYS A 496 -5.47 -10.10 16.26
N TYR A 497 -6.18 -10.33 15.15
CA TYR A 497 -7.11 -11.45 14.96
C TYR A 497 -6.39 -12.81 14.96
N ALA A 498 -5.20 -12.92 14.35
CA ALA A 498 -4.38 -14.14 14.46
C ALA A 498 -3.91 -14.43 15.90
N ILE A 499 -3.60 -13.39 16.70
CA ILE A 499 -3.32 -13.55 18.15
C ILE A 499 -4.56 -14.11 18.87
N TRP A 500 -5.74 -13.60 18.56
CA TRP A 500 -7.01 -14.10 19.12
C TRP A 500 -7.24 -15.58 18.77
N PHE A 501 -7.01 -15.96 17.51
CA PHE A 501 -7.12 -17.34 17.03
C PHE A 501 -6.14 -18.29 17.72
N SER A 502 -4.93 -17.83 18.06
CA SER A 502 -3.98 -18.59 18.89
C SER A 502 -4.39 -18.75 20.36
N GLY A 503 -5.56 -18.23 20.76
CA GLY A 503 -6.10 -18.34 22.12
C GLY A 503 -5.49 -17.35 23.13
N ARG A 504 -4.59 -16.46 22.71
CA ARG A 504 -3.93 -15.44 23.54
C ARG A 504 -4.83 -14.21 23.73
N VAL A 505 -6.04 -14.42 24.25
CA VAL A 505 -7.14 -13.44 24.28
C VAL A 505 -6.72 -12.09 24.89
N ASN A 506 -5.99 -12.07 26.00
CA ASN A 506 -5.55 -10.82 26.64
C ASN A 506 -4.53 -10.03 25.79
N GLU A 507 -3.66 -10.71 25.06
CA GLU A 507 -2.72 -10.06 24.11
C GLU A 507 -3.49 -9.51 22.90
N ALA A 508 -4.50 -10.25 22.42
CA ALA A 508 -5.38 -9.79 21.35
C ALA A 508 -6.20 -8.55 21.74
N VAL A 509 -6.67 -8.46 22.99
CA VAL A 509 -7.30 -7.24 23.54
C VAL A 509 -6.35 -6.05 23.41
N THR A 510 -5.14 -6.14 23.99
CA THR A 510 -4.17 -5.03 23.96
C THR A 510 -3.76 -4.66 22.53
N CYS A 511 -3.59 -5.66 21.65
CA CYS A 511 -3.25 -5.46 20.25
C CYS A 511 -4.36 -4.71 19.50
N MET A 512 -5.62 -5.14 19.62
CA MET A 512 -6.75 -4.55 18.92
C MET A 512 -7.16 -3.18 19.48
N GLU A 513 -6.97 -2.96 20.78
CA GLU A 513 -7.12 -1.63 21.39
C GLU A 513 -6.09 -0.64 20.86
N ALA A 514 -4.82 -1.04 20.67
CA ALA A 514 -3.83 -0.19 20.02
C ALA A 514 -4.20 0.13 18.56
N VAL A 515 -4.87 -0.77 17.83
CA VAL A 515 -5.42 -0.47 16.49
C VAL A 515 -6.56 0.56 16.57
N ARG A 516 -7.44 0.44 17.58
CA ARG A 516 -8.51 1.44 17.82
C ARG A 516 -7.95 2.82 18.20
N GLU A 517 -6.86 2.88 18.95
CA GLU A 517 -6.18 4.12 19.30
C GLU A 517 -5.47 4.77 18.09
N MET A 518 -4.95 3.96 17.16
CA MET A 518 -4.32 4.45 15.92
C MET A 518 -5.34 4.97 14.90
N ASP A 519 -6.49 4.32 14.74
CA ASP A 519 -7.56 4.76 13.84
C ASP A 519 -8.97 4.40 14.39
N PRO A 520 -9.60 5.30 15.17
CA PRO A 520 -10.97 5.11 15.65
C PRO A 520 -12.03 5.02 14.54
N THR A 521 -11.69 5.38 13.29
CA THR A 521 -12.63 5.36 12.14
C THR A 521 -12.66 4.01 11.43
N PHE A 522 -11.64 3.15 11.63
CA PHE A 522 -11.55 1.82 11.00
C PHE A 522 -12.58 0.84 11.59
N LYS A 523 -13.79 0.83 11.01
CA LYS A 523 -15.00 0.16 11.53
C LYS A 523 -14.82 -1.32 11.89
N ARG A 524 -14.07 -2.07 11.09
CA ARG A 524 -13.76 -3.49 11.31
C ARG A 524 -13.20 -3.78 12.72
N THR A 525 -12.48 -2.83 13.31
CA THR A 525 -11.93 -2.94 14.68
C THR A 525 -13.01 -3.24 15.72
N TYR A 526 -14.21 -2.67 15.59
CA TYR A 526 -15.30 -2.86 16.57
C TYR A 526 -15.91 -4.27 16.48
N TRP A 527 -16.00 -4.84 15.28
CA TRP A 527 -16.38 -6.25 15.07
C TRP A 527 -15.40 -7.21 15.75
N TYR A 528 -14.09 -6.98 15.59
CA TYR A 528 -13.09 -7.84 16.22
C TYR A 528 -13.01 -7.62 17.74
N LEU A 529 -13.06 -6.38 18.23
CA LEU A 529 -13.12 -6.10 19.67
C LEU A 529 -14.32 -6.78 20.32
N PHE A 530 -15.49 -6.80 19.68
CA PHE A 530 -16.66 -7.50 20.19
C PHE A 530 -16.41 -9.01 20.35
N GLY A 531 -15.89 -9.66 19.30
CA GLY A 531 -15.52 -11.09 19.34
C GLY A 531 -14.46 -11.42 20.40
N ILE A 532 -13.40 -10.60 20.47
CA ILE A 532 -12.34 -10.75 21.46
C ILE A 532 -12.92 -10.57 22.88
N TYR A 533 -13.71 -9.52 23.13
CA TYR A 533 -14.27 -9.22 24.45
C TYR A 533 -15.25 -10.27 24.96
N ILE A 534 -16.11 -10.85 24.11
CA ILE A 534 -16.97 -11.96 24.55
C ILE A 534 -16.15 -13.21 24.93
N THR A 535 -15.05 -13.52 24.22
CA THR A 535 -14.14 -14.62 24.62
C THR A 535 -13.29 -14.30 25.85
N ALA A 536 -13.12 -13.02 26.18
CA ALA A 536 -12.47 -12.57 27.41
C ALA A 536 -13.42 -12.55 28.62
N ASN A 537 -14.71 -12.89 28.43
CA ASN A 537 -15.82 -12.63 29.37
C ASN A 537 -15.95 -11.14 29.78
N ARG A 538 -15.39 -10.22 28.98
CA ARG A 538 -15.49 -8.76 29.15
C ARG A 538 -16.80 -8.24 28.55
N PHE A 539 -17.91 -8.78 29.03
CA PHE A 539 -19.24 -8.51 28.47
C PHE A 539 -19.63 -7.03 28.55
N ALA A 540 -19.17 -6.28 29.56
CA ALA A 540 -19.39 -4.84 29.64
C ALA A 540 -18.74 -4.08 28.47
N ASP A 541 -17.46 -4.35 28.20
CA ASP A 541 -16.71 -3.74 27.11
C ASP A 541 -17.26 -4.16 25.74
N ALA A 542 -17.64 -5.44 25.59
CA ALA A 542 -18.31 -5.96 24.40
C ALA A 542 -19.58 -5.15 24.06
N VAL A 543 -20.41 -4.83 25.06
CA VAL A 543 -21.65 -4.07 24.84
C VAL A 543 -21.37 -2.62 24.44
N GLU A 544 -20.35 -1.97 24.98
CA GLU A 544 -20.02 -0.59 24.57
C GLU A 544 -19.38 -0.52 23.16
N VAL A 545 -18.59 -1.52 22.73
CA VAL A 545 -18.13 -1.58 21.33
C VAL A 545 -19.23 -2.03 20.36
N PHE A 546 -20.21 -2.83 20.80
CA PHE A 546 -21.35 -3.26 19.97
C PHE A 546 -22.14 -2.07 19.40
N ARG A 547 -22.30 -0.98 20.17
CA ARG A 547 -22.96 0.26 19.68
C ARG A 547 -22.18 0.98 18.56
N LEU A 548 -20.90 0.65 18.38
CA LEU A 548 -20.03 1.22 17.35
C LEU A 548 -19.88 0.29 16.13
N ILE A 549 -20.57 -0.86 16.13
CA ILE A 549 -20.58 -1.80 15.00
C ILE A 549 -21.57 -1.32 13.94
N GLU A 550 -21.06 -1.08 12.74
CA GLU A 550 -21.86 -0.86 11.55
C GLU A 550 -22.03 -2.18 10.77
N ASN A 551 -23.25 -2.47 10.33
CA ASN A 551 -23.53 -3.67 9.54
C ASN A 551 -23.19 -3.42 8.06
N GLU A 552 -21.92 -3.67 7.72
CA GLU A 552 -21.36 -3.57 6.36
C GLU A 552 -22.03 -4.50 5.32
N THR A 553 -22.84 -5.47 5.77
CA THR A 553 -23.54 -6.45 4.92
C THR A 553 -25.04 -6.14 4.83
N PRO A 554 -25.57 -5.71 3.65
CA PRO A 554 -26.98 -5.32 3.50
C PRO A 554 -28.01 -6.46 3.72
N ALA A 555 -27.56 -7.71 3.80
CA ALA A 555 -28.42 -8.87 4.07
C ALA A 555 -28.82 -9.01 5.55
N TYR A 556 -28.16 -8.27 6.47
CA TYR A 556 -28.50 -8.26 7.89
C TYR A 556 -29.16 -6.94 8.28
N ARG A 557 -30.18 -6.99 9.15
CA ARG A 557 -30.79 -5.77 9.70
C ARG A 557 -29.72 -4.96 10.46
N PRO A 558 -29.60 -3.62 10.27
CA PRO A 558 -28.74 -2.79 11.12
C PRO A 558 -29.12 -2.93 12.60
N PHE A 559 -28.13 -3.08 13.48
CA PHE A 559 -28.37 -3.17 14.93
C PHE A 559 -29.07 -1.90 15.43
N ALA A 560 -30.13 -2.09 16.22
CA ALA A 560 -30.92 -0.98 16.75
C ALA A 560 -30.47 -0.60 18.17
N GLU A 561 -30.81 0.62 18.60
CA GLU A 561 -30.71 1.02 20.01
C GLU A 561 -31.47 0.06 20.95
N GLU A 562 -32.53 -0.59 20.45
CA GLU A 562 -33.25 -1.67 21.14
C GLU A 562 -32.35 -2.87 21.50
N ASP A 563 -31.42 -3.22 20.61
CA ASP A 563 -30.51 -4.36 20.76
C ASP A 563 -29.38 -4.04 21.75
N TYR A 564 -28.80 -2.84 21.67
CA TYR A 564 -27.87 -2.31 22.66
C TYR A 564 -28.53 -2.15 24.05
N ALA A 565 -29.78 -1.67 24.10
CA ALA A 565 -30.55 -1.57 25.33
C ALA A 565 -30.88 -2.95 25.94
N ALA A 566 -31.18 -3.96 25.11
CA ALA A 566 -31.36 -5.34 25.57
C ALA A 566 -30.09 -5.89 26.22
N PHE A 567 -28.92 -5.67 25.60
CA PHE A 567 -27.63 -6.06 26.17
C PHE A 567 -27.34 -5.34 27.50
N LYS A 568 -27.52 -4.01 27.59
CA LYS A 568 -27.36 -3.25 28.85
C LYS A 568 -28.37 -3.63 29.93
N LYS A 569 -29.52 -4.20 29.56
CA LYS A 569 -30.50 -4.78 30.49
C LYS A 569 -30.02 -6.13 31.01
N ALA A 570 -29.49 -7.00 30.15
CA ALA A 570 -28.92 -8.29 30.55
C ALA A 570 -27.77 -8.13 31.56
N LEU A 571 -26.86 -7.16 31.33
CA LEU A 571 -25.74 -6.85 32.24
C LEU A 571 -26.15 -6.40 33.67
N LYS A 572 -27.45 -6.17 33.92
CA LYS A 572 -28.00 -5.77 35.23
C LYS A 572 -28.83 -6.87 35.92
N MET A 573 -28.88 -8.07 35.33
CA MET A 573 -29.63 -9.21 35.87
C MET A 573 -28.80 -10.01 36.88
N ALA A 574 -29.44 -10.94 37.59
CA ALA A 574 -28.79 -11.80 38.59
C ALA A 574 -27.72 -12.74 38.00
N ASP A 575 -27.84 -13.10 36.72
CA ASP A 575 -26.80 -13.78 35.94
C ASP A 575 -26.53 -12.98 34.65
N PRO A 576 -25.59 -12.02 34.67
CA PRO A 576 -25.24 -11.21 33.51
C PRO A 576 -24.76 -12.03 32.30
N GLN A 577 -24.14 -13.19 32.51
CA GLN A 577 -23.57 -14.00 31.44
C GLN A 577 -24.65 -14.83 30.73
N ALA A 578 -25.52 -15.52 31.47
CA ALA A 578 -26.63 -16.26 30.88
C ALA A 578 -27.63 -15.33 30.17
N GLU A 579 -27.90 -14.15 30.72
CA GLU A 579 -28.75 -13.16 30.06
C GLU A 579 -28.05 -12.50 28.85
N PHE A 580 -26.73 -12.26 28.88
CA PHE A 580 -25.98 -11.80 27.70
C PHE A 580 -26.10 -12.81 26.55
N TRP A 581 -25.92 -14.11 26.81
CA TRP A 581 -26.04 -15.12 25.75
C TRP A 581 -27.47 -15.30 25.24
N LYS A 582 -28.51 -15.11 26.06
CA LYS A 582 -29.91 -15.06 25.59
C LYS A 582 -30.16 -13.88 24.65
N VAL A 583 -29.64 -12.69 24.98
CA VAL A 583 -29.74 -11.50 24.12
C VAL A 583 -28.93 -11.67 22.85
N TYR A 584 -27.71 -12.21 22.94
CA TYR A 584 -26.88 -12.56 21.78
C TYR A 584 -27.62 -13.52 20.84
N PHE A 585 -28.13 -14.64 21.35
CA PHE A 585 -28.95 -15.59 20.58
C PHE A 585 -30.10 -14.84 19.90
N HIS A 586 -30.89 -14.08 20.66
CA HIS A 586 -32.06 -13.39 20.11
C HIS A 586 -31.73 -12.34 19.04
N ILE A 587 -30.57 -11.68 19.11
CA ILE A 587 -30.14 -10.72 18.07
C ILE A 587 -29.60 -11.47 16.86
N PHE A 588 -28.59 -12.31 17.06
CA PHE A 588 -27.77 -12.88 15.98
C PHE A 588 -28.43 -14.07 15.25
N THR A 589 -29.50 -14.67 15.80
CA THR A 589 -30.25 -15.75 15.11
C THR A 589 -31.56 -15.28 14.46
N ARG A 590 -31.94 -13.98 14.53
CA ARG A 590 -33.14 -13.44 13.85
C ARG A 590 -33.11 -13.69 12.34
N ASP A 591 -31.95 -13.42 11.73
CA ASP A 591 -31.71 -13.56 10.29
C ASP A 591 -31.26 -14.98 9.91
N LYS A 592 -31.46 -15.96 10.81
CA LYS A 592 -31.31 -17.42 10.61
C LYS A 592 -29.93 -17.95 10.16
N SER A 593 -28.86 -17.18 10.29
CA SER A 593 -27.50 -17.67 10.02
C SER A 593 -27.17 -18.91 10.86
N GLU A 594 -27.03 -20.07 10.20
CA GLU A 594 -26.86 -21.37 10.86
C GLU A 594 -25.56 -21.44 11.68
N TRP A 595 -24.51 -20.73 11.26
CA TRP A 595 -23.25 -20.68 12.02
C TRP A 595 -23.35 -19.80 13.29
N LEU A 596 -24.13 -18.71 13.26
CA LEU A 596 -24.39 -17.93 14.47
C LEU A 596 -25.29 -18.70 15.45
N LEU A 597 -26.24 -19.47 14.93
CA LEU A 597 -27.10 -20.36 15.72
C LEU A 597 -26.30 -21.52 16.34
N ALA A 598 -25.40 -22.15 15.57
CA ALA A 598 -24.47 -23.17 16.06
C ALA A 598 -23.59 -22.65 17.21
N PHE A 599 -23.00 -21.47 17.03
CA PHE A 599 -22.20 -20.82 18.07
C PHE A 599 -23.01 -20.54 19.33
N ALA A 600 -24.22 -20.00 19.19
CA ALA A 600 -25.06 -19.66 20.33
C ALA A 600 -25.49 -20.91 21.13
N TYR A 601 -25.82 -22.03 20.45
CA TYR A 601 -26.06 -23.32 21.13
C TYR A 601 -24.81 -23.88 21.83
N ALA A 602 -23.60 -23.64 21.28
CA ALA A 602 -22.36 -24.03 21.96
C ALA A 602 -22.11 -23.23 23.25
N GLN A 603 -22.61 -21.99 23.37
CA GLN A 603 -22.50 -21.20 24.60
C GLN A 603 -23.56 -21.56 25.65
N THR A 604 -24.73 -22.06 25.24
CA THR A 604 -25.76 -22.58 26.17
C THR A 604 -25.51 -24.04 26.61
N GLY A 605 -24.49 -24.70 26.07
CA GLY A 605 -24.18 -26.11 26.33
C GLY A 605 -25.08 -27.10 25.58
N GLU A 606 -25.88 -26.62 24.62
CA GLU A 606 -26.79 -27.42 23.81
C GLU A 606 -26.04 -28.08 22.63
N ASN A 607 -24.92 -28.75 22.93
CA ASN A 607 -23.93 -29.22 21.96
C ASN A 607 -24.52 -30.05 20.82
N ASP A 608 -25.52 -30.88 21.08
CA ASP A 608 -26.17 -31.70 20.04
C ASP A 608 -26.92 -30.85 19.00
N LYS A 609 -27.50 -29.71 19.42
CA LYS A 609 -28.07 -28.73 18.50
C LYS A 609 -26.95 -27.95 17.79
N ALA A 610 -25.90 -27.57 18.50
CA ALA A 610 -24.75 -26.89 17.90
C ALA A 610 -24.16 -27.72 16.73
N PHE A 611 -23.93 -29.02 16.92
CA PHE A 611 -23.46 -29.91 15.86
C PHE A 611 -24.49 -30.09 14.73
N ALA A 612 -25.78 -30.21 15.03
CA ALA A 612 -26.83 -30.31 14.01
C ALA A 612 -26.97 -29.03 13.13
N GLU A 613 -26.58 -27.86 13.63
CA GLU A 613 -26.48 -26.64 12.84
C GLU A 613 -25.14 -26.55 12.08
N LEU A 614 -24.01 -26.94 12.69
CA LEU A 614 -22.71 -27.05 12.00
C LEU A 614 -22.78 -28.00 10.79
N ASP A 615 -23.55 -29.09 10.88
CA ASP A 615 -23.78 -30.01 9.77
C ASP A 615 -24.41 -29.30 8.56
N LYS A 616 -25.36 -28.39 8.78
CA LYS A 616 -25.99 -27.61 7.70
C LYS A 616 -25.01 -26.60 7.10
N VAL A 617 -24.22 -25.92 7.94
CA VAL A 617 -23.17 -24.99 7.49
C VAL A 617 -22.16 -25.71 6.59
N ILE A 618 -21.78 -26.95 6.96
CA ILE A 618 -20.95 -27.81 6.12
C ILE A 618 -21.66 -28.13 4.80
N GLU A 619 -22.86 -28.71 4.80
CA GLU A 619 -23.49 -29.09 3.53
C GLU A 619 -23.78 -27.90 2.59
N ALA A 620 -24.09 -26.71 3.14
CA ALA A 620 -24.19 -25.46 2.37
C ALA A 620 -22.85 -25.03 1.75
N GLY A 621 -21.75 -25.12 2.50
CA GLY A 621 -20.40 -24.86 2.02
C GLY A 621 -20.00 -23.38 1.90
N GLY A 622 -18.85 -23.13 1.26
CA GLY A 622 -18.31 -21.78 1.03
C GLY A 622 -17.42 -21.25 2.16
N GLY A 623 -16.97 -20.00 2.02
CA GLY A 623 -15.84 -19.44 2.77
C GLY A 623 -15.93 -19.42 4.30
N ILE A 624 -17.13 -19.52 4.89
CA ILE A 624 -17.27 -19.69 6.36
C ILE A 624 -16.56 -20.96 6.85
N LEU A 625 -16.43 -22.00 6.01
CA LEU A 625 -15.75 -23.25 6.35
C LEU A 625 -14.23 -23.12 6.51
N ALA A 626 -13.61 -22.03 6.04
CA ALA A 626 -12.20 -21.75 6.31
C ALA A 626 -12.01 -21.22 7.75
N TYR A 627 -12.95 -20.43 8.27
CA TYR A 627 -12.90 -19.91 9.64
C TYR A 627 -13.41 -20.93 10.68
N LEU A 628 -14.45 -21.69 10.33
CA LEU A 628 -15.16 -22.64 11.21
C LEU A 628 -14.27 -23.56 12.07
N PRO A 629 -13.26 -24.29 11.54
CA PRO A 629 -12.50 -25.27 12.32
C PRO A 629 -11.52 -24.67 13.36
N SER A 630 -11.32 -23.35 13.32
CA SER A 630 -10.32 -22.63 14.11
C SER A 630 -10.87 -21.39 14.85
N LEU A 631 -12.15 -21.04 14.65
CA LEU A 631 -12.85 -19.95 15.33
C LEU A 631 -12.84 -20.15 16.87
N PRO A 632 -12.22 -19.24 17.67
CA PRO A 632 -12.16 -19.36 19.13
C PRO A 632 -13.53 -19.44 19.83
N LEU A 633 -14.57 -18.94 19.15
CA LEU A 633 -15.96 -18.99 19.55
C LEU A 633 -16.47 -20.42 19.79
N TYR A 634 -15.97 -21.42 19.07
CA TYR A 634 -16.38 -22.83 19.22
C TYR A 634 -15.60 -23.61 20.29
N LYS A 635 -14.73 -22.96 21.06
CA LYS A 635 -13.90 -23.59 22.10
C LYS A 635 -14.65 -24.55 23.05
N PRO A 636 -15.92 -24.34 23.46
CA PRO A 636 -16.68 -25.31 24.24
C PRO A 636 -16.85 -26.69 23.57
N LEU A 637 -16.88 -26.74 22.23
CA LEU A 637 -17.04 -27.97 21.45
C LEU A 637 -15.71 -28.71 21.20
N HIS A 638 -14.55 -28.07 21.36
CA HIS A 638 -13.25 -28.60 20.90
C HIS A 638 -12.84 -29.94 21.55
N ASN A 639 -13.41 -30.26 22.73
CA ASN A 639 -13.17 -31.52 23.43
C ASN A 639 -14.13 -32.66 23.02
N ASP A 640 -15.20 -32.37 22.26
CA ASP A 640 -16.13 -33.37 21.74
C ASP A 640 -15.50 -34.08 20.53
N ILE A 641 -15.62 -35.41 20.47
CA ILE A 641 -15.08 -36.21 19.37
C ILE A 641 -15.64 -35.78 18.00
N ARG A 642 -16.87 -35.25 17.96
CA ARG A 642 -17.51 -34.72 16.76
C ARG A 642 -16.77 -33.52 16.19
N TRP A 643 -16.08 -32.71 17.00
CA TRP A 643 -15.30 -31.57 16.50
C TRP A 643 -14.14 -31.99 15.60
N LYS A 644 -13.55 -33.16 15.84
CA LYS A 644 -12.53 -33.74 14.93
C LYS A 644 -13.16 -34.17 13.60
N VAL A 645 -14.36 -34.77 13.63
CA VAL A 645 -15.11 -35.14 12.43
C VAL A 645 -15.51 -33.90 11.61
N ILE A 646 -15.86 -32.79 12.27
CA ILE A 646 -16.08 -31.48 11.64
C ILE A 646 -14.79 -31.00 10.94
N ARG A 647 -13.63 -31.03 11.62
CA ARG A 647 -12.33 -30.62 11.04
C ARG A 647 -11.90 -31.46 9.83
N THR A 648 -12.12 -32.77 9.86
CA THR A 648 -11.92 -33.64 8.68
C THR A 648 -12.93 -33.37 7.56
N ARG A 649 -14.22 -33.10 7.86
CA ARG A 649 -15.25 -32.78 6.84
C ARG A 649 -15.07 -31.43 6.14
N VAL A 650 -14.40 -30.46 6.78
CA VAL A 650 -13.93 -29.23 6.11
C VAL A 650 -12.54 -29.39 5.48
N GLY A 651 -11.94 -30.58 5.58
CA GLY A 651 -10.68 -30.95 4.92
C GLY A 651 -9.40 -30.43 5.58
N LEU A 652 -9.46 -29.93 6.82
CA LEU A 652 -8.29 -29.42 7.54
C LEU A 652 -7.45 -30.54 8.17
N ASP A 653 -8.12 -31.54 8.75
CA ASP A 653 -7.48 -32.72 9.36
C ASP A 653 -7.71 -33.94 8.43
N GLN A 654 -6.83 -34.13 7.44
CA GLN A 654 -6.84 -35.29 6.50
C GLN A 654 -5.76 -36.33 6.85
#